data_AF-A0A1B1PUN5-F1
#
_entry.id   AF-A0A1B1PUN5-F1
#
_cell.length_a   1.000
_cell.length_b   1.000
_cell.length_c   1.000
_cell.angle_alpha   90.00
_cell.angle_beta   90.00
_cell.angle_gamma   90.00
#
_symmetry.space_group_name_H-M   'P 1'
#
loop_
_entity.id
_entity.type
_entity.pdbx_description
1 polymer ?
#
loop_
_entity_poly.entity_id
_entity_poly.type
_entity_poly.pdbx_seq_one_letter_code
_entity_poly.pdbx_strand_id
1 'polypeptide(L)'
;MSNFLSPVHTFSINDLTATFTGIQFPDDPSILDTAGAVVAPYVDHDGNVLYGIDSEFGFYVTDFIGAEEKVLDGDYGEGFAGNIYDTDGALLGLALRDAETDLFLSGAPLGTWSLGLGGTTVKASTEHYVTMSSVLSDQLFPGDPDALGPLDNDLKMRDLRPTGVGGSFEPGPLHDLYVKELVNALQSAIDDPDPALDATLTDIDFDRDGTNDAYRIAKTAVDFDEDGDGTVETILVGAVDLGADGTVDVVDSQLNGYGGDADITDLLEPNESSVTYNIAYGQDYSVTLKDDGKLLYRWGEAVKRPNDIRMEVNLALPEEWIADTDGNGIADILEDGSGGFEVTRAELIITHDITNNPNDQVRPEDYENEAAIGRLPSYYVVVDPDDSSNTLWVSPVDSYDGTGAALPSYFILNAQGEIDMTAGGTPVYSADGALVGYRNQDASGAPVGTVLRDMALAALSGAAGLDFATEDLEEGFTPAWYTTIDREPFEWSYDKYPDDPYANVFESFRSPEDAAAAGYDEEALVSGPRWRLTPNKFGQDLPGLEIPLEPNSEPPFTSDNIKYDTGELTTTTLNLLDWEGPSPLANSTGWMTVDPTLIDANGDGVIDDGWSEVNGTLGAGDALPSGLILSAITPNGVLLEQDFFDTAIYLKGDRQDSANLFDMQLVIEYGSDDDLPSETMGAVQKIVGLDHNVLAVTYEDGAIFENPVVFASPATLNGPDAVTVEFTEITSTGASLYLQEPFGYDGWHTGEDVTLLTLEEGVWELDDGSLLQVGTTTFEEGALDTFHEVAFAEAFEDIPSLLVQIQTDNGSHWEIVRSKDVSETGFSFAIQESEGQSDDWHMSEVIGWAALDAASSSGVVDWGDVTAQSFKTGTAVTDAPTPFSFEEEIGTAPLVSAVLSSFSGSDPATLRLDDLANDGLAATAFFVAHEEKSLDSEIIHLAEEVSGFAFEAAGLLTASELGVDDLVFV
;
A
#
# COMPACT_ATOMS: atom_id res chain seq x y z
N MET A 1 -0.28 1.87 -27.76
CA MET A 1 0.93 1.30 -27.14
C MET A 1 2.20 1.50 -27.97
N SER A 2 3.13 2.25 -27.40
CA SER A 2 4.48 2.56 -27.86
C SER A 2 5.52 1.86 -26.98
N ASN A 3 6.66 1.47 -27.56
CA ASN A 3 7.78 0.87 -26.83
C ASN A 3 9.01 1.76 -27.00
N PHE A 4 9.64 2.14 -25.89
CA PHE A 4 10.84 2.96 -25.86
C PHE A 4 11.98 2.24 -25.15
N LEU A 5 13.19 2.38 -25.70
CA LEU A 5 14.43 1.99 -25.06
C LEU A 5 15.37 3.18 -25.07
N SER A 6 15.84 3.59 -23.89
CA SER A 6 16.82 4.67 -23.79
C SER A 6 18.16 4.24 -24.42
N PRO A 7 19.00 5.19 -24.87
CA PRO A 7 20.38 4.88 -25.17
C PRO A 7 21.08 4.29 -23.94
N VAL A 8 21.88 3.24 -24.14
CA VAL A 8 22.66 2.63 -23.05
C VAL A 8 23.63 3.67 -22.48
N HIS A 9 23.50 3.97 -21.19
CA HIS A 9 24.46 4.77 -20.43
C HIS A 9 25.64 3.90 -19.99
N THR A 10 26.86 4.40 -20.08
CA THR A 10 28.06 3.70 -19.61
C THR A 10 28.63 4.45 -18.42
N PHE A 11 28.72 3.80 -17.27
CA PHE A 11 29.17 4.44 -16.03
C PHE A 11 30.56 5.03 -16.16
N SER A 12 30.78 6.17 -15.52
CA SER A 12 32.06 6.85 -15.50
C SER A 12 32.24 7.72 -14.26
N ILE A 13 33.46 8.22 -14.03
CA ILE A 13 33.73 9.19 -12.97
C ILE A 13 32.92 10.50 -13.12
N ASN A 14 32.34 10.78 -14.29
CA ASN A 14 31.50 11.96 -14.45
C ASN A 14 30.17 11.83 -13.71
N ASP A 15 29.76 10.60 -13.39
CA ASP A 15 28.48 10.32 -12.74
C ASP A 15 28.62 10.45 -11.21
N LEU A 16 29.83 10.73 -10.69
CA LEU A 16 30.08 10.84 -9.25
C LEU A 16 29.50 12.14 -8.69
N THR A 17 28.70 12.02 -7.63
CA THR A 17 28.19 13.12 -6.82
C THR A 17 28.90 13.12 -5.47
N ALA A 18 29.18 14.31 -4.92
CA ALA A 18 29.93 14.44 -3.66
C ALA A 18 29.31 15.37 -2.61
N THR A 19 28.18 16.02 -2.91
CA THR A 19 27.52 16.95 -1.97
C THR A 19 26.02 16.76 -1.93
N PHE A 20 25.39 17.11 -0.81
CA PHE A 20 23.93 17.18 -0.69
C PHE A 20 23.31 18.32 -1.52
N THR A 21 24.15 19.17 -2.12
CA THR A 21 23.77 20.22 -3.06
C THR A 21 23.91 19.78 -4.52
N GLY A 22 24.06 18.48 -4.79
CA GLY A 22 24.08 17.93 -6.16
C GLY A 22 25.35 18.23 -6.96
N ILE A 23 26.50 18.53 -6.33
CA ILE A 23 27.73 18.79 -7.08
C ILE A 23 28.33 17.48 -7.60
N GLN A 24 28.41 17.38 -8.92
CA GLN A 24 29.04 16.26 -9.62
C GLN A 24 30.49 16.56 -10.05
N PHE A 25 31.25 15.49 -10.37
CA PHE A 25 32.65 15.58 -10.81
C PHE A 25 32.91 16.52 -12.00
N PRO A 26 32.04 16.61 -13.03
CA PRO A 26 32.26 17.53 -14.15
C PRO A 26 32.24 19.01 -13.72
N ASP A 27 31.45 19.34 -12.69
CA ASP A 27 31.28 20.69 -12.18
C ASP A 27 32.39 21.07 -11.18
N ASP A 28 32.78 20.12 -10.32
CA ASP A 28 33.96 20.26 -9.46
C ASP A 28 34.91 19.05 -9.54
N PRO A 29 35.93 19.10 -10.41
CA PRO A 29 36.91 18.03 -10.50
C PRO A 29 37.79 17.86 -9.25
N SER A 30 37.69 18.75 -8.26
CA SER A 30 38.48 18.66 -7.03
C SER A 30 37.95 17.61 -6.06
N ILE A 31 36.75 17.08 -6.26
CA ILE A 31 36.18 15.98 -5.46
C ILE A 31 36.94 14.65 -5.64
N LEU A 32 37.78 14.53 -6.67
CA LEU A 32 38.57 13.33 -6.95
C LEU A 32 40.07 13.67 -7.08
N ASP A 33 40.94 13.03 -6.29
CA ASP A 33 42.40 13.24 -6.32
C ASP A 33 43.05 12.54 -7.52
N THR A 34 42.66 12.93 -8.73
CA THR A 34 43.19 12.38 -10.00
C THR A 34 44.71 12.57 -10.17
N ALA A 35 45.32 13.49 -9.41
CA ALA A 35 46.76 13.68 -9.36
C ALA A 35 47.48 12.72 -8.41
N GLY A 36 46.76 12.08 -7.49
CA GLY A 36 47.31 11.26 -6.40
C GLY A 36 48.22 12.07 -5.49
N ALA A 37 47.88 13.34 -5.24
CA ALA A 37 48.71 14.29 -4.52
C ALA A 37 48.53 14.19 -2.99
N VAL A 38 47.34 13.83 -2.53
CA VAL A 38 46.96 13.68 -1.12
C VAL A 38 46.95 12.20 -0.76
N VAL A 39 46.22 11.38 -1.54
CA VAL A 39 46.09 9.94 -1.33
C VAL A 39 46.69 9.20 -2.51
N ALA A 40 47.42 8.11 -2.24
CA ALA A 40 48.01 7.30 -3.30
C ALA A 40 46.90 6.57 -4.07
N PRO A 41 46.88 6.61 -5.42
CA PRO A 41 45.89 5.88 -6.20
C PRO A 41 45.89 4.38 -5.87
N TYR A 42 44.70 3.81 -5.81
CA TYR A 42 44.49 2.38 -5.64
C TYR A 42 44.52 1.67 -6.99
N VAL A 43 44.97 0.42 -7.00
CA VAL A 43 44.89 -0.45 -8.19
C VAL A 43 44.18 -1.72 -7.76
N ASP A 44 43.01 -1.97 -8.33
CA ASP A 44 42.20 -3.15 -8.04
C ASP A 44 42.82 -4.44 -8.63
N HIS A 45 42.19 -5.58 -8.39
CA HIS A 45 42.68 -6.87 -8.89
C HIS A 45 42.61 -7.00 -10.41
N ASP A 46 41.72 -6.26 -11.08
CA ASP A 46 41.58 -6.22 -12.53
C ASP A 46 42.59 -5.25 -13.19
N GLY A 47 43.25 -4.43 -12.38
CA GLY A 47 44.30 -3.51 -12.78
C GLY A 47 43.81 -2.11 -13.15
N ASN A 48 42.56 -1.77 -12.84
CA ASN A 48 42.04 -0.41 -12.98
C ASN A 48 42.70 0.50 -11.94
N VAL A 49 42.84 1.79 -12.25
CA VAL A 49 43.45 2.78 -11.35
C VAL A 49 42.34 3.66 -10.80
N LEU A 50 42.17 3.64 -9.48
CA LEU A 50 41.14 4.39 -8.76
C LEU A 50 41.79 5.50 -7.92
N TYR A 51 41.10 6.62 -7.80
CA TYR A 51 41.57 7.85 -7.14
C TYR A 51 40.71 8.17 -5.93
N GLY A 52 41.30 8.75 -4.89
CA GLY A 52 40.59 9.06 -3.64
C GLY A 52 39.49 10.10 -3.86
N ILE A 53 38.37 9.93 -3.17
CA ILE A 53 37.17 10.80 -3.23
C ILE A 53 37.13 11.65 -1.96
N ASP A 54 36.82 12.95 -2.11
CA ASP A 54 36.43 13.91 -1.06
C ASP A 54 34.92 14.15 -1.21
N SER A 55 34.14 13.84 -0.18
CA SER A 55 32.67 13.81 -0.24
C SER A 55 32.02 14.15 1.11
N GLU A 56 30.84 14.78 1.06
CA GLU A 56 29.99 15.06 2.22
C GLU A 56 29.26 13.80 2.74
N PHE A 57 29.14 12.76 1.91
CA PHE A 57 28.43 11.50 2.21
C PHE A 57 29.20 10.55 3.15
N GLY A 58 30.06 11.11 4.00
CA GLY A 58 30.76 10.39 5.05
C GLY A 58 30.60 11.05 6.42
N PHE A 59 31.13 10.41 7.46
CA PHE A 59 30.87 10.86 8.84
C PHE A 59 32.11 11.08 9.70
N TYR A 60 32.08 12.12 10.53
CA TYR A 60 32.90 12.28 11.72
C TYR A 60 32.24 11.58 12.91
N VAL A 61 32.78 10.43 13.30
CA VAL A 61 32.22 9.66 14.42
C VAL A 61 32.89 9.99 15.76
N THR A 62 32.09 10.10 16.82
CA THR A 62 32.57 10.31 18.19
C THR A 62 31.91 9.35 19.18
N ASP A 63 32.73 8.55 19.87
CA ASP A 63 32.30 7.63 20.92
C ASP A 63 31.37 8.33 21.95
N PHE A 64 30.25 7.67 22.23
CA PHE A 64 29.19 8.05 23.17
C PHE A 64 28.48 9.37 22.83
N ILE A 65 28.66 9.88 21.62
CA ILE A 65 27.98 11.09 21.13
C ILE A 65 27.16 10.75 19.89
N GLY A 66 27.81 10.31 18.81
CA GLY A 66 27.13 10.07 17.54
C GLY A 66 28.04 10.25 16.33
N ALA A 67 27.41 10.42 15.18
CA ALA A 67 28.04 10.74 13.90
C ALA A 67 27.55 12.10 13.38
N GLU A 68 28.48 12.91 12.87
CA GLU A 68 28.22 14.20 12.21
C GLU A 68 28.70 14.09 10.76
N GLU A 69 27.96 14.63 9.81
CA GLU A 69 28.33 14.60 8.39
C GLU A 69 29.65 15.32 8.11
N LYS A 70 30.34 14.87 7.06
CA LYS A 70 31.57 15.50 6.59
C LYS A 70 31.25 16.72 5.72
N VAL A 71 32.30 17.50 5.49
CA VAL A 71 32.29 18.63 4.57
C VAL A 71 33.45 18.46 3.61
N LEU A 72 33.35 18.99 2.40
CA LEU A 72 34.49 19.03 1.48
C LEU A 72 35.66 19.80 2.11
N ASP A 73 36.72 19.08 2.47
CA ASP A 73 37.86 19.62 3.21
C ASP A 73 39.23 19.28 2.60
N GLY A 74 39.23 18.56 1.48
CA GLY A 74 40.42 18.08 0.78
C GLY A 74 41.07 16.86 1.45
N ASP A 75 40.41 16.22 2.41
CA ASP A 75 40.67 14.83 2.77
C ASP A 75 39.95 13.93 1.77
N TYR A 76 40.67 12.95 1.22
CA TYR A 76 40.16 12.07 0.16
C TYR A 76 39.99 10.64 0.69
N GLY A 77 39.38 10.54 1.87
CA GLY A 77 39.33 9.34 2.69
C GLY A 77 38.06 8.52 2.50
N GLU A 78 37.08 9.04 1.79
CA GLU A 78 35.69 8.58 1.69
C GLU A 78 35.53 7.42 0.71
N GLY A 79 36.59 7.09 -0.04
CA GLY A 79 36.59 5.97 -0.97
C GLY A 79 37.49 6.24 -2.17
N PHE A 80 37.39 5.38 -3.18
CA PHE A 80 38.09 5.55 -4.45
C PHE A 80 37.18 5.24 -5.63
N ALA A 81 37.36 5.98 -6.73
CA ALA A 81 36.68 5.73 -8.00
C ALA A 81 37.63 5.83 -9.20
N GLY A 82 37.36 5.07 -10.25
CA GLY A 82 38.12 5.14 -11.50
C GLY A 82 37.45 4.44 -12.68
N ASN A 83 37.61 5.00 -13.87
CA ASN A 83 37.06 4.41 -15.10
C ASN A 83 37.71 3.06 -15.44
N ILE A 84 36.89 2.13 -15.90
CA ILE A 84 37.26 0.85 -16.49
C ILE A 84 37.43 1.05 -18.00
N TYR A 85 38.53 0.54 -18.56
CA TYR A 85 38.80 0.63 -20.00
C TYR A 85 39.05 -0.73 -20.60
N ASP A 86 38.63 -0.92 -21.84
CA ASP A 86 39.01 -2.07 -22.63
C ASP A 86 40.49 -2.01 -23.09
N THR A 87 40.95 -3.06 -23.77
CA THR A 87 42.33 -3.12 -24.26
C THR A 87 42.68 -2.07 -25.34
N ASP A 88 41.68 -1.48 -25.98
CA ASP A 88 41.81 -0.46 -27.03
C ASP A 88 41.64 0.97 -26.46
N GLY A 89 41.30 1.10 -25.17
CA GLY A 89 41.12 2.36 -24.45
C GLY A 89 39.70 2.93 -24.51
N ALA A 90 38.70 2.14 -24.90
CA ALA A 90 37.30 2.53 -24.81
C ALA A 90 36.81 2.40 -23.36
N LEU A 91 35.99 3.34 -22.91
CA LEU A 91 35.34 3.29 -21.60
C LEU A 91 34.36 2.10 -21.56
N LEU A 92 34.42 1.30 -20.49
CA LEU A 92 33.52 0.16 -20.26
C LEU A 92 32.65 0.33 -19.03
N GLY A 93 33.01 1.22 -18.10
CA GLY A 93 32.32 1.35 -16.82
C GLY A 93 33.14 2.09 -15.78
N LEU A 94 32.72 1.95 -14.52
CA LEU A 94 33.27 2.59 -13.34
C LEU A 94 33.59 1.53 -12.28
N ALA A 95 34.82 1.57 -11.76
CA ALA A 95 35.25 0.78 -10.61
C ALA A 95 35.23 1.66 -9.36
N LEU A 96 34.59 1.17 -8.31
CA LEU A 96 34.37 1.88 -7.06
C LEU A 96 34.91 1.09 -5.89
N ARG A 97 35.49 1.76 -4.92
CA ARG A 97 35.99 1.14 -3.70
C ARG A 97 35.66 2.02 -2.52
N ASP A 98 34.68 1.58 -1.75
CA ASP A 98 34.28 2.29 -0.54
C ASP A 98 35.36 2.28 0.55
N ALA A 99 35.28 3.28 1.42
CA ALA A 99 36.00 3.34 2.68
C ALA A 99 35.56 2.21 3.64
N GLU A 100 36.28 2.09 4.75
CA GLU A 100 35.86 1.20 5.83
C GLU A 100 34.72 1.86 6.60
N THR A 101 33.66 1.11 6.88
CA THR A 101 32.51 1.56 7.68
C THR A 101 32.97 2.07 9.04
N ASP A 102 32.65 3.32 9.35
CA ASP A 102 33.02 3.92 10.62
C ASP A 102 32.19 3.33 11.78
N LEU A 103 32.80 3.30 12.96
CA LEU A 103 32.20 2.71 14.15
C LEU A 103 32.47 3.58 15.37
N PHE A 104 31.42 3.83 16.16
CA PHE A 104 31.54 4.48 17.47
C PHE A 104 30.84 3.68 18.56
N LEU A 105 31.37 3.78 19.77
CA LEU A 105 30.79 3.15 20.95
C LEU A 105 29.55 3.92 21.40
N SER A 106 28.46 3.23 21.71
CA SER A 106 27.24 3.84 22.27
C SER A 106 27.07 3.53 23.76
N GLY A 107 27.57 2.36 24.19
CA GLY A 107 27.19 1.75 25.46
C GLY A 107 25.83 1.05 25.36
N ALA A 108 25.71 -0.13 25.96
CA ALA A 108 24.45 -0.86 25.97
C ALA A 108 23.37 -0.12 26.79
N PRO A 109 22.09 -0.14 26.37
CA PRO A 109 21.54 -0.81 25.18
C PRO A 109 21.40 0.10 23.92
N LEU A 110 22.15 1.20 23.83
CA LEU A 110 21.89 2.30 22.88
C LEU A 110 22.39 2.05 21.44
N GLY A 111 23.11 0.95 21.20
CA GLY A 111 23.77 0.65 19.92
C GLY A 111 22.99 -0.31 19.04
N THR A 112 23.27 -0.28 17.75
CA THR A 112 22.71 -1.22 16.75
C THR A 112 23.59 -2.44 16.52
N TRP A 113 24.77 -2.50 17.13
CA TRP A 113 25.73 -3.59 16.99
C TRP A 113 26.32 -4.03 18.33
N SER A 114 26.44 -5.34 18.51
CA SER A 114 27.20 -5.93 19.60
C SER A 114 28.61 -6.33 19.19
N LEU A 115 29.59 -5.96 20.01
CA LEU A 115 31.02 -6.16 19.84
C LEU A 115 31.50 -7.40 20.61
N GLY A 116 31.69 -8.49 19.88
CA GLY A 116 32.18 -9.76 20.42
C GLY A 116 33.68 -9.79 20.73
N LEU A 117 34.07 -10.81 21.51
CA LEU A 117 35.47 -11.10 21.81
C LEU A 117 36.23 -11.49 20.54
N GLY A 118 37.19 -10.66 20.13
CA GLY A 118 38.02 -10.91 18.95
C GLY A 118 37.66 -10.07 17.73
N GLY A 119 36.75 -9.09 17.86
CA GLY A 119 36.39 -8.16 16.80
C GLY A 119 35.22 -8.62 15.91
N THR A 120 34.59 -9.75 16.24
CA THR A 120 33.35 -10.19 15.57
C THR A 120 32.20 -9.32 16.02
N THR A 121 31.49 -8.67 15.09
CA THR A 121 30.31 -7.86 15.39
C THR A 121 29.03 -8.58 14.97
N VAL A 122 27.96 -8.46 15.75
CA VAL A 122 26.63 -9.00 15.41
C VAL A 122 25.64 -7.84 15.41
N LYS A 123 24.73 -7.79 14.43
CA LYS A 123 23.65 -6.79 14.42
C LYS A 123 22.78 -7.04 15.65
N ALA A 124 22.60 -6.00 16.45
CA ALA A 124 21.88 -5.99 17.71
C ALA A 124 20.76 -4.94 17.66
N SER A 125 20.09 -4.90 16.50
CA SER A 125 18.93 -4.08 16.24
C SER A 125 18.02 -4.74 15.21
N THR A 126 16.74 -4.39 15.25
CA THR A 126 15.69 -4.88 14.34
C THR A 126 14.53 -3.88 14.35
N GLU A 127 13.76 -3.84 13.27
CA GLU A 127 12.48 -3.11 13.21
C GLU A 127 11.34 -3.94 13.82
N HIS A 128 11.54 -5.26 13.97
CA HIS A 128 10.54 -6.20 14.48
C HIS A 128 10.70 -6.49 15.98
N TYR A 129 9.77 -6.03 16.81
CA TYR A 129 9.76 -6.26 18.26
C TYR A 129 9.79 -7.76 18.61
N VAL A 130 9.07 -8.62 17.88
CA VAL A 130 9.03 -10.07 18.13
C VAL A 130 10.40 -10.70 17.93
N THR A 131 11.18 -10.22 16.96
CA THR A 131 12.56 -10.67 16.73
C THR A 131 13.44 -10.26 17.90
N MET A 132 13.39 -8.99 18.33
CA MET A 132 14.13 -8.53 19.51
C MET A 132 13.77 -9.34 20.75
N SER A 133 12.48 -9.49 21.03
CA SER A 133 12.01 -10.14 22.25
C SER A 133 12.40 -11.62 22.29
N SER A 134 12.41 -12.32 21.16
CA SER A 134 12.92 -13.70 21.07
C SER A 134 14.41 -13.84 21.36
N VAL A 135 15.20 -12.80 21.07
CA VAL A 135 16.66 -12.78 21.28
C VAL A 135 17.00 -12.44 22.73
N LEU A 136 16.27 -11.48 23.32
CA LEU A 136 16.57 -10.92 24.63
C LEU A 136 15.81 -11.60 25.78
N SER A 137 14.68 -12.24 25.49
CA SER A 137 13.72 -12.76 26.47
C SER A 137 13.14 -14.12 26.03
N ASP A 138 12.41 -14.76 26.95
CA ASP A 138 11.61 -15.95 26.70
C ASP A 138 10.10 -15.66 26.59
N GLN A 139 9.70 -14.38 26.60
CA GLN A 139 8.30 -13.98 26.42
C GLN A 139 7.83 -14.19 24.98
N LEU A 140 6.62 -14.74 24.81
CA LEU A 140 6.02 -14.93 23.48
C LEU A 140 5.33 -13.67 22.96
N PHE A 141 4.79 -12.87 23.86
CA PHE A 141 4.14 -11.59 23.61
C PHE A 141 4.42 -10.65 24.80
N PRO A 142 4.28 -9.33 24.63
CA PRO A 142 4.45 -8.40 25.74
C PRO A 142 3.49 -8.72 26.89
N GLY A 143 3.99 -8.79 28.13
CA GLY A 143 3.16 -9.12 29.30
C GLY A 143 2.83 -10.60 29.48
N ASP A 144 3.48 -11.50 28.73
CA ASP A 144 3.36 -12.96 28.89
C ASP A 144 3.60 -13.37 30.37
N PRO A 145 2.59 -13.92 31.06
CA PRO A 145 2.69 -14.28 32.47
C PRO A 145 3.59 -15.50 32.73
N ASP A 146 3.90 -16.28 31.69
CA ASP A 146 4.74 -17.47 31.77
C ASP A 146 6.23 -17.18 31.47
N ALA A 147 6.56 -15.97 31.00
CA ALA A 147 7.93 -15.52 30.77
C ALA A 147 8.76 -15.51 32.08
N LEU A 148 9.95 -16.11 32.04
CA LEU A 148 10.88 -16.10 33.18
C LEU A 148 11.62 -14.77 33.31
N GLY A 149 11.87 -14.09 32.20
CA GLY A 149 12.54 -12.79 32.14
C GLY A 149 11.87 -11.87 31.12
N PRO A 150 10.67 -11.34 31.42
CA PRO A 150 10.00 -10.40 30.53
C PRO A 150 10.86 -9.15 30.31
N LEU A 151 10.75 -8.55 29.14
CA LEU A 151 11.48 -7.32 28.81
C LEU A 151 11.00 -6.14 29.66
N ASP A 152 11.94 -5.26 29.99
CA ASP A 152 11.68 -3.95 30.57
C ASP A 152 11.12 -2.99 29.50
N ASN A 153 9.80 -2.97 29.36
CA ASN A 153 9.07 -2.06 28.48
C ASN A 153 8.81 -0.68 29.12
N ASP A 154 9.38 -0.42 30.29
CA ASP A 154 9.22 0.82 31.04
C ASP A 154 10.30 1.83 30.60
N LEU A 155 10.09 2.43 29.44
CA LEU A 155 11.08 3.26 28.76
C LEU A 155 11.16 4.69 29.31
N LYS A 156 12.34 5.29 29.19
CA LYS A 156 12.64 6.68 29.53
C LYS A 156 13.23 7.44 28.35
N MET A 157 12.99 8.74 28.28
CA MET A 157 13.60 9.60 27.29
C MET A 157 15.04 9.94 27.67
N ARG A 158 15.97 9.78 26.73
CA ARG A 158 17.39 10.08 26.97
C ARG A 158 17.69 11.58 26.97
N ASP A 159 17.23 12.31 25.95
CA ASP A 159 17.28 13.78 25.79
C ASP A 159 18.49 14.51 26.43
N LEU A 160 19.71 14.14 26.02
CA LEU A 160 20.96 14.81 26.37
C LEU A 160 21.56 15.48 25.13
N ARG A 161 21.58 16.81 25.14
CA ARG A 161 22.09 17.62 24.03
C ARG A 161 23.58 17.93 24.23
N PRO A 162 24.48 17.56 23.31
CA PRO A 162 25.89 17.91 23.41
C PRO A 162 26.08 19.41 23.14
N THR A 163 26.88 20.10 23.96
CA THR A 163 27.23 21.53 23.74
C THR A 163 28.33 21.73 22.67
N GLY A 164 28.40 20.82 21.70
CA GLY A 164 29.42 20.72 20.66
C GLY A 164 30.49 19.64 20.93
N VAL A 165 31.39 19.45 19.97
CA VAL A 165 32.46 18.44 20.01
C VAL A 165 33.35 18.60 21.25
N GLY A 166 33.27 17.64 22.17
CA GLY A 166 34.02 17.65 23.44
C GLY A 166 33.44 18.58 24.54
N GLY A 167 32.22 19.08 24.36
CA GLY A 167 31.46 19.86 25.35
C GLY A 167 30.85 19.02 26.48
N SER A 168 30.13 19.67 27.40
CA SER A 168 29.26 18.99 28.37
C SER A 168 27.90 18.64 27.73
N PHE A 169 27.18 17.71 28.34
CA PHE A 169 25.76 17.47 28.02
C PHE A 169 24.88 18.41 28.82
N GLU A 170 23.91 19.02 28.15
CA GLU A 170 22.81 19.74 28.77
C GLU A 170 21.55 18.85 28.67
N PRO A 171 20.93 18.48 29.80
CA PRO A 171 19.63 17.81 29.80
C PRO A 171 18.57 18.68 29.13
N GLY A 172 17.84 18.10 28.19
CA GLY A 172 16.61 18.70 27.69
C GLY A 172 15.41 18.44 28.63
N PRO A 173 14.22 18.95 28.29
CA PRO A 173 13.04 18.88 29.13
C PRO A 173 12.52 17.45 29.37
N LEU A 174 12.81 16.51 28.47
CA LEU A 174 12.34 15.12 28.58
C LEU A 174 13.32 14.21 29.33
N HIS A 175 14.50 14.71 29.69
CA HIS A 175 15.60 13.89 30.21
C HIS A 175 15.20 13.05 31.44
N ASP A 176 15.37 11.73 31.32
CA ASP A 176 15.10 10.70 32.33
C ASP A 176 13.62 10.60 32.79
N LEU A 177 12.70 11.27 32.10
CA LEU A 177 11.25 11.13 32.27
C LEU A 177 10.75 9.86 31.58
N TYR A 178 9.74 9.22 32.17
CA TYR A 178 9.17 7.98 31.65
C TYR A 178 8.21 8.24 30.49
N VAL A 179 8.32 7.44 29.44
CA VAL A 179 7.50 7.53 28.21
C VAL A 179 6.02 7.40 28.53
N LYS A 180 5.64 6.41 29.33
CA LYS A 180 4.26 6.19 29.77
C LYS A 180 3.62 7.44 30.35
N GLU A 181 4.33 8.13 31.25
CA GLU A 181 3.85 9.34 31.89
C GLU A 181 3.75 10.53 30.92
N LEU A 182 4.69 10.66 29.99
CA LEU A 182 4.68 11.68 28.94
C LEU A 182 3.48 11.49 27.99
N VAL A 183 3.30 10.28 27.48
CA VAL A 183 2.18 9.91 26.59
C VAL A 183 0.84 10.14 27.29
N ASN A 184 0.69 9.72 28.56
CA ASN A 184 -0.56 9.95 29.31
C ASN A 184 -0.89 11.46 29.48
N ALA A 185 0.13 12.31 29.65
CA ALA A 185 -0.06 13.75 29.73
C ALA A 185 -0.50 14.34 28.38
N LEU A 186 0.09 13.85 27.28
CA LEU A 186 -0.29 14.25 25.92
C LEU A 186 -1.70 13.77 25.58
N GLN A 187 -2.04 12.51 25.87
CA GLN A 187 -3.40 11.97 25.71
C GLN A 187 -4.44 12.81 26.45
N SER A 188 -4.12 13.26 27.67
CA SER A 188 -5.03 14.13 28.42
C SER A 188 -5.27 15.49 27.74
N ALA A 189 -4.28 15.99 26.98
CA ALA A 189 -4.43 17.19 26.16
C ALA A 189 -5.20 16.91 24.87
N ILE A 190 -5.01 15.75 24.24
CA ILE A 190 -5.72 15.30 23.03
C ILE A 190 -7.22 15.11 23.33
N ASP A 191 -7.54 14.34 24.37
CA ASP A 191 -8.92 13.99 24.79
C ASP A 191 -9.78 15.18 25.22
N ASP A 192 -9.17 16.30 25.62
CA ASP A 192 -9.93 17.47 26.07
C ASP A 192 -10.53 18.23 24.86
N PRO A 193 -11.87 18.37 24.79
CA PRO A 193 -12.53 18.98 23.65
C PRO A 193 -12.49 20.52 23.67
N ASP A 194 -11.88 21.17 24.68
CA ASP A 194 -11.79 22.64 24.73
C ASP A 194 -10.69 23.17 23.79
N PRO A 195 -11.03 23.86 22.68
CA PRO A 195 -10.02 24.45 21.80
C PRO A 195 -9.22 25.58 22.46
N ALA A 196 -9.65 26.08 23.62
CA ALA A 196 -8.95 27.08 24.43
C ALA A 196 -8.28 26.46 25.66
N LEU A 197 -8.00 25.15 25.65
CA LEU A 197 -7.38 24.42 26.76
C LEU A 197 -6.12 25.13 27.25
N ASP A 198 -6.11 25.42 28.55
CA ASP A 198 -4.97 25.95 29.30
C ASP A 198 -5.17 25.56 30.76
N ALA A 199 -4.69 24.36 31.10
CA ALA A 199 -4.89 23.78 32.42
C ALA A 199 -3.57 23.29 33.02
N THR A 200 -3.25 23.77 34.23
CA THR A 200 -2.13 23.23 35.02
C THR A 200 -2.61 22.08 35.89
N LEU A 201 -1.98 20.93 35.74
CA LEU A 201 -2.25 19.69 36.47
C LEU A 201 -1.06 19.32 37.37
N THR A 202 -1.31 18.44 38.36
CA THR A 202 -0.28 17.96 39.31
C THR A 202 -0.53 16.50 39.73
N ASP A 203 -0.95 15.67 38.81
CA ASP A 203 -1.43 14.30 39.03
C ASP A 203 -0.48 13.21 38.52
N ILE A 204 0.49 13.56 37.68
CA ILE A 204 1.52 12.67 37.12
C ILE A 204 2.87 12.92 37.81
N ASP A 205 3.65 11.87 38.00
CA ASP A 205 5.01 11.86 38.56
C ASP A 205 5.95 11.36 37.45
N PHE A 206 6.46 12.28 36.62
CA PHE A 206 7.10 11.94 35.33
C PHE A 206 8.44 11.24 35.51
N ASP A 207 9.16 11.50 36.61
CA ASP A 207 10.45 10.87 36.91
C ASP A 207 10.34 9.73 37.96
N ARG A 208 9.13 9.51 38.49
CA ARG A 208 8.77 8.54 39.52
C ARG A 208 9.58 8.71 40.81
N ASP A 209 9.89 9.97 41.20
CA ASP A 209 10.59 10.26 42.46
C ASP A 209 9.69 10.13 43.72
N GLY A 210 8.39 9.92 43.50
CA GLY A 210 7.35 9.84 44.52
C GLY A 210 6.64 11.17 44.77
N THR A 211 6.86 12.18 43.92
CA THR A 211 6.26 13.51 43.97
C THR A 211 5.66 13.85 42.62
N ASN A 212 4.35 14.11 42.58
CA ASN A 212 3.74 14.58 41.34
C ASN A 212 4.30 15.94 40.90
N ASP A 213 4.55 16.07 39.61
CA ASP A 213 5.07 17.25 38.94
C ASP A 213 3.95 18.19 38.52
N ALA A 214 4.27 19.48 38.43
CA ALA A 214 3.37 20.44 37.81
C ALA A 214 3.64 20.50 36.31
N TYR A 215 2.59 20.36 35.50
CA TYR A 215 2.65 20.49 34.04
C TYR A 215 1.39 21.19 33.55
N ARG A 216 1.46 21.74 32.34
CA ARG A 216 0.33 22.42 31.69
C ARG A 216 -0.04 21.66 30.43
N ILE A 217 -1.31 21.28 30.31
CA ILE A 217 -1.89 20.82 29.05
C ILE A 217 -2.53 22.02 28.33
N ALA A 218 -2.38 22.05 27.01
CA ALA A 218 -2.93 23.07 26.15
C ALA A 218 -3.28 22.51 24.77
N LYS A 219 -4.00 23.30 23.97
CA LYS A 219 -4.06 23.12 22.53
C LYS A 219 -3.06 24.06 21.84
N THR A 220 -2.36 23.57 20.84
CA THR A 220 -1.51 24.40 19.97
C THR A 220 -1.97 24.28 18.52
N ALA A 221 -1.75 25.34 17.75
CA ALA A 221 -1.98 25.32 16.32
C ALA A 221 -0.84 24.54 15.66
N VAL A 222 -1.20 23.55 14.86
CA VAL A 222 -0.33 22.92 13.86
C VAL A 222 -1.02 23.15 12.52
N ASP A 223 -0.22 23.52 11.55
CA ASP A 223 -0.65 23.70 10.17
C ASP A 223 -0.52 22.30 9.54
N PHE A 224 -1.62 21.74 9.05
CA PHE A 224 -1.70 20.41 8.44
C PHE A 224 -2.78 20.39 7.36
N ASP A 225 -2.58 19.57 6.35
CA ASP A 225 -3.50 19.35 5.24
C ASP A 225 -4.31 18.06 5.52
N GLU A 226 -5.50 18.21 6.12
CA GLU A 226 -6.27 17.05 6.63
C GLU A 226 -6.85 16.18 5.52
N ASP A 227 -7.15 16.77 4.36
CA ASP A 227 -7.75 16.09 3.21
C ASP A 227 -6.79 15.87 2.03
N GLY A 228 -5.54 16.34 2.15
CA GLY A 228 -4.52 16.16 1.13
C GLY A 228 -4.75 17.02 -0.12
N ASP A 229 -5.56 18.07 -0.02
CA ASP A 229 -5.93 18.94 -1.15
C ASP A 229 -4.85 20.01 -1.48
N GLY A 230 -3.77 20.04 -0.70
CA GLY A 230 -2.69 21.02 -0.77
C GLY A 230 -2.98 22.34 -0.04
N THR A 231 -4.11 22.45 0.67
CA THR A 231 -4.57 23.62 1.41
C THR A 231 -4.45 23.38 2.90
N VAL A 232 -3.36 23.91 3.45
CA VAL A 232 -3.11 23.82 4.88
C VAL A 232 -4.24 24.41 5.73
N GLU A 233 -4.80 23.59 6.60
CA GLU A 233 -5.69 24.04 7.66
C GLU A 233 -4.94 24.13 8.99
N THR A 234 -5.21 25.22 9.72
CA THR A 234 -4.75 25.28 11.09
C THR A 234 -5.66 24.42 11.96
N ILE A 235 -5.18 23.24 12.30
CA ILE A 235 -5.81 22.34 13.27
C ILE A 235 -5.26 22.59 14.69
N LEU A 236 -6.03 22.18 15.70
CA LEU A 236 -5.66 22.34 17.10
C LEU A 236 -5.31 20.98 17.72
N VAL A 237 -4.03 20.76 17.97
CA VAL A 237 -3.49 19.51 18.51
C VAL A 237 -3.21 19.60 20.01
N GLY A 238 -3.08 18.45 20.66
CA GLY A 238 -2.68 18.35 22.06
C GLY A 238 -1.22 18.79 22.28
N ALA A 239 -0.96 19.50 23.38
CA ALA A 239 0.38 19.94 23.74
C ALA A 239 0.61 19.92 25.26
N VAL A 240 1.86 19.64 25.66
CA VAL A 240 2.30 19.60 27.05
C VAL A 240 3.48 20.53 27.29
N ASP A 241 3.36 21.38 28.31
CA ASP A 241 4.40 22.24 28.88
C ASP A 241 4.81 21.68 30.23
N LEU A 242 5.98 21.05 30.27
CA LEU A 242 6.54 20.38 31.44
C LEU A 242 7.12 21.41 32.40
N GLY A 243 6.82 21.25 33.70
CA GLY A 243 7.19 22.24 34.70
C GLY A 243 6.32 23.52 34.68
N ALA A 244 5.41 23.67 33.71
CA ALA A 244 4.53 24.83 33.52
C ALA A 244 5.31 26.15 33.46
N ASP A 245 6.39 26.16 32.68
CA ASP A 245 7.33 27.28 32.58
C ASP A 245 6.96 28.28 31.45
N GLY A 246 5.98 27.91 30.63
CA GLY A 246 5.46 28.68 29.51
C GLY A 246 5.99 28.22 28.14
N THR A 247 6.91 27.26 28.11
CA THR A 247 7.44 26.63 26.89
C THR A 247 6.72 25.30 26.68
N VAL A 248 6.29 25.03 25.45
CA VAL A 248 5.72 23.72 25.10
C VAL A 248 6.88 22.77 24.81
N ASP A 249 6.85 21.59 25.41
CA ASP A 249 7.94 20.59 25.33
C ASP A 249 7.54 19.35 24.52
N VAL A 250 6.25 19.00 24.51
CA VAL A 250 5.70 17.87 23.75
C VAL A 250 4.49 18.37 22.95
N VAL A 251 4.43 18.00 21.69
CA VAL A 251 3.34 18.32 20.76
C VAL A 251 3.06 17.09 19.92
N ASP A 252 1.78 16.77 19.74
CA ASP A 252 1.32 15.85 18.69
C ASP A 252 1.48 16.55 17.33
N SER A 253 2.73 16.61 16.86
CA SER A 253 3.11 17.39 15.67
C SER A 253 3.07 16.58 14.38
N GLN A 254 3.07 15.26 14.48
CA GLN A 254 3.02 14.35 13.33
C GLN A 254 1.60 13.82 13.08
N LEU A 255 0.62 14.12 13.95
CA LEU A 255 -0.80 13.75 13.83
C LEU A 255 -1.10 12.27 13.69
N ASN A 256 -0.09 11.44 13.90
CA ASN A 256 -0.18 10.06 14.34
C ASN A 256 -1.12 9.87 15.56
N GLY A 257 -1.44 10.94 16.31
CA GLY A 257 -2.49 10.99 17.34
C GLY A 257 -3.78 11.77 16.98
N TYR A 258 -3.92 12.35 15.78
CA TYR A 258 -5.10 13.16 15.44
C TYR A 258 -6.33 12.28 15.22
N GLY A 259 -7.13 12.16 16.29
CA GLY A 259 -8.26 11.23 16.36
C GLY A 259 -7.90 9.86 16.95
N GLY A 260 -6.64 9.63 17.32
CA GLY A 260 -6.09 8.38 17.86
C GLY A 260 -5.53 8.48 19.28
N ASP A 261 -4.81 7.43 19.70
CA ASP A 261 -4.10 7.37 20.98
C ASP A 261 -2.66 7.89 20.81
N ALA A 262 -2.19 8.73 21.72
CA ALA A 262 -0.79 9.15 21.79
C ALA A 262 0.12 7.95 22.11
N ASP A 263 1.35 7.98 21.58
CA ASP A 263 2.35 6.94 21.78
C ASP A 263 3.81 7.48 21.75
N ILE A 264 4.79 6.59 21.69
CA ILE A 264 6.22 6.97 21.71
C ILE A 264 6.66 7.75 20.47
N THR A 265 6.00 7.58 19.33
CA THR A 265 6.34 8.25 18.07
C THR A 265 6.09 9.75 18.19
N ASP A 266 5.09 10.18 18.97
CA ASP A 266 4.85 11.60 19.33
C ASP A 266 6.00 12.26 20.08
N LEU A 267 6.86 11.46 20.71
CA LEU A 267 7.95 11.94 21.57
C LEU A 267 9.30 11.94 20.86
N LEU A 268 9.40 11.32 19.69
CA LEU A 268 10.64 11.05 19.00
C LEU A 268 10.66 11.72 17.63
N GLU A 269 11.74 12.47 17.35
CA GLU A 269 12.08 12.83 15.98
C GLU A 269 12.96 11.73 15.36
N PRO A 270 12.99 11.59 14.02
CA PRO A 270 13.89 10.68 13.33
C PRO A 270 15.34 10.79 13.81
N ASN A 271 15.93 9.66 14.20
CA ASN A 271 17.29 9.63 14.73
C ASN A 271 18.06 8.36 14.33
N GLU A 272 18.73 8.51 13.21
CA GLU A 272 19.85 7.68 12.78
C GLU A 272 20.97 7.62 13.81
N SER A 273 21.60 8.78 13.97
CA SER A 273 23.05 8.92 14.16
C SER A 273 23.49 9.27 15.57
N SER A 274 22.57 9.75 16.41
CA SER A 274 22.85 10.14 17.80
C SER A 274 22.55 9.01 18.77
N VAL A 275 23.32 8.96 19.87
CA VAL A 275 23.07 8.06 21.00
C VAL A 275 22.76 8.83 22.29
N THR A 276 22.51 10.14 22.18
CA THR A 276 22.33 11.01 23.36
C THR A 276 20.98 11.68 23.43
N TYR A 277 20.25 11.86 22.34
CA TYR A 277 18.90 12.44 22.31
C TYR A 277 18.02 11.73 21.27
N ASN A 278 16.72 11.99 21.25
CA ASN A 278 15.72 11.32 20.38
C ASN A 278 15.87 9.80 20.40
N ILE A 279 15.89 9.26 21.62
CA ILE A 279 15.99 7.82 21.90
C ILE A 279 15.31 7.55 23.24
N ALA A 280 14.39 6.60 23.24
CA ALA A 280 13.79 6.05 24.44
C ALA A 280 14.55 4.80 24.86
N TYR A 281 14.76 4.59 26.16
CA TYR A 281 15.58 3.48 26.64
C TYR A 281 15.05 2.87 27.94
N GLY A 282 15.18 1.55 28.06
CA GLY A 282 14.94 0.77 29.27
C GLY A 282 16.21 0.07 29.74
N GLN A 283 16.06 -0.97 30.56
CA GLN A 283 17.20 -1.81 30.97
C GLN A 283 17.68 -2.75 29.86
N ASP A 284 16.77 -3.25 29.03
CA ASP A 284 17.05 -4.33 28.08
C ASP A 284 17.29 -3.83 26.65
N TYR A 285 16.56 -2.79 26.23
CA TYR A 285 16.64 -2.24 24.88
C TYR A 285 16.43 -0.72 24.86
N SER A 286 16.59 -0.13 23.69
CA SER A 286 16.23 1.24 23.36
C SER A 286 15.53 1.33 22.01
N VAL A 287 14.83 2.43 21.76
CA VAL A 287 13.97 2.67 20.61
C VAL A 287 14.27 4.03 20.03
N THR A 288 14.39 4.09 18.70
CA THR A 288 14.48 5.34 17.92
C THR A 288 13.47 5.31 16.79
N LEU A 289 12.99 6.47 16.37
CA LEU A 289 12.22 6.64 15.15
C LEU A 289 13.18 6.72 13.94
N LYS A 290 12.83 6.05 12.85
CA LYS A 290 13.49 6.21 11.54
C LYS A 290 12.87 7.37 10.77
N ASP A 291 13.48 7.73 9.65
CA ASP A 291 12.95 8.72 8.70
C ASP A 291 11.65 8.25 8.02
N ASP A 292 11.51 6.94 7.79
CA ASP A 292 10.29 6.29 7.29
C ASP A 292 9.16 6.13 8.34
N GLY A 293 9.29 6.73 9.52
CA GLY A 293 8.32 6.63 10.62
C GLY A 293 8.33 5.30 11.38
N LYS A 294 9.12 4.30 10.98
CA LYS A 294 9.17 3.00 11.69
C LYS A 294 10.05 3.07 12.94
N LEU A 295 9.70 2.26 13.93
CA LEU A 295 10.49 2.10 15.15
C LEU A 295 11.67 1.15 14.93
N LEU A 296 12.86 1.55 15.40
CA LEU A 296 14.06 0.71 15.41
C LEU A 296 14.44 0.35 16.85
N TYR A 297 14.38 -0.95 17.15
CA TYR A 297 14.76 -1.53 18.43
C TYR A 297 16.25 -1.83 18.50
N ARG A 298 16.93 -1.47 19.59
CA ARG A 298 18.39 -1.51 19.76
C ARG A 298 18.77 -2.13 21.11
N TRP A 299 19.79 -2.99 21.13
CA TRP A 299 20.33 -3.59 22.38
C TRP A 299 21.85 -3.77 22.37
N GLY A 300 22.53 -3.19 21.38
CA GLY A 300 23.98 -3.26 21.21
C GLY A 300 24.74 -2.17 21.97
N GLU A 301 26.07 -2.19 21.81
CA GLU A 301 27.01 -1.28 22.47
C GLU A 301 27.83 -0.41 21.52
N ALA A 302 27.59 -0.53 20.22
CA ALA A 302 28.18 0.28 19.17
C ALA A 302 27.19 0.57 18.06
N VAL A 303 27.49 1.58 17.26
CA VAL A 303 26.77 1.94 16.03
C VAL A 303 27.78 1.96 14.89
N LYS A 304 27.37 1.41 13.75
CA LYS A 304 28.12 1.50 12.49
C LYS A 304 27.49 2.59 11.63
N ARG A 305 28.32 3.41 10.99
CA ARG A 305 27.92 4.42 10.02
C ARG A 305 28.69 4.21 8.73
N PRO A 306 28.06 3.62 7.69
CA PRO A 306 28.72 3.47 6.40
C PRO A 306 28.95 4.87 5.80
N ASN A 307 30.05 5.00 5.06
CA ASN A 307 30.17 6.08 4.08
C ASN A 307 29.45 5.59 2.81
N ASP A 308 28.93 6.53 2.04
CA ASP A 308 28.31 6.23 0.74
C ASP A 308 29.17 6.80 -0.39
N ILE A 309 29.36 6.02 -1.46
CA ILE A 309 29.74 6.58 -2.76
C ILE A 309 28.47 6.69 -3.59
N ARG A 310 28.08 7.92 -3.93
CA ARG A 310 26.88 8.20 -4.72
C ARG A 310 27.22 8.49 -6.17
N MET A 311 26.35 8.04 -7.05
CA MET A 311 26.36 8.40 -8.47
C MET A 311 24.98 8.82 -8.90
N GLU A 312 24.94 9.71 -9.87
CA GLU A 312 23.72 10.19 -10.52
C GLU A 312 23.81 9.92 -12.02
N VAL A 313 22.74 9.38 -12.58
CA VAL A 313 22.64 9.01 -13.99
C VAL A 313 21.35 9.56 -14.56
N ASN A 314 21.46 10.40 -15.57
CA ASN A 314 20.34 10.92 -16.34
C ASN A 314 20.13 10.04 -17.59
N LEU A 315 19.00 9.36 -17.67
CA LEU A 315 18.59 8.56 -18.82
C LEU A 315 17.62 9.34 -19.70
N ALA A 316 17.69 9.15 -21.02
CA ALA A 316 16.79 9.84 -21.93
C ALA A 316 15.35 9.29 -21.80
N LEU A 317 14.37 10.20 -21.82
CA LEU A 317 12.94 9.92 -21.94
C LEU A 317 12.49 9.88 -23.42
N PRO A 318 11.27 9.39 -23.72
CA PRO A 318 10.67 9.50 -25.05
C PRO A 318 10.64 10.94 -25.58
N GLU A 319 10.92 11.13 -26.88
CA GLU A 319 11.02 12.48 -27.49
C GLU A 319 9.69 13.23 -27.43
N GLU A 320 8.57 12.51 -27.53
CA GLU A 320 7.22 13.05 -27.40
C GLU A 320 6.85 13.48 -25.99
N TRP A 321 7.49 12.93 -24.95
CA TRP A 321 7.24 13.34 -23.58
C TRP A 321 7.85 14.72 -23.35
N ILE A 322 9.12 14.91 -23.71
CA ILE A 322 9.87 16.15 -23.45
C ILE A 322 9.74 17.23 -24.55
N ALA A 323 8.80 17.07 -25.48
CA ALA A 323 8.65 18.00 -26.60
C ALA A 323 8.09 19.35 -26.14
N ASP A 324 8.89 20.42 -26.28
CA ASP A 324 8.46 21.81 -26.08
C ASP A 324 8.41 22.54 -27.44
N THR A 325 7.24 22.57 -28.07
CA THR A 325 7.08 23.14 -29.43
C THR A 325 7.00 24.66 -29.38
N ASP A 326 6.52 25.24 -28.29
CA ASP A 326 6.30 26.67 -28.16
C ASP A 326 7.53 27.45 -27.63
N GLY A 327 8.48 26.71 -27.04
CA GLY A 327 9.77 27.15 -26.52
C GLY A 327 9.67 27.84 -25.16
N ASN A 328 8.70 27.49 -24.33
CA ASN A 328 8.46 28.11 -23.03
C ASN A 328 9.22 27.44 -21.87
N GLY A 329 9.86 26.29 -22.11
CA GLY A 329 10.61 25.50 -21.13
C GLY A 329 9.79 24.47 -20.36
N ILE A 330 8.53 24.26 -20.72
CA ILE A 330 7.63 23.23 -20.21
C ILE A 330 7.33 22.28 -21.36
N ALA A 331 7.32 20.98 -21.11
CA ALA A 331 6.91 20.02 -22.12
C ALA A 331 5.43 20.20 -22.48
N ASP A 332 5.11 20.14 -23.78
CA ASP A 332 3.76 20.35 -24.33
C ASP A 332 2.71 19.41 -23.67
N ILE A 333 3.12 18.22 -23.20
CA ILE A 333 2.22 17.24 -22.56
C ILE A 333 1.87 17.58 -21.11
N LEU A 334 2.67 18.43 -20.45
CA LEU A 334 2.37 18.94 -19.12
C LEU A 334 1.43 20.15 -19.18
N GLU A 335 1.06 20.60 -20.39
CA GLU A 335 0.19 21.74 -20.61
C GLU A 335 -1.28 21.32 -20.76
N ASP A 336 -2.19 22.15 -20.22
CA ASP A 336 -3.63 22.15 -20.51
C ASP A 336 -4.40 20.82 -20.30
N GLY A 337 -3.95 19.96 -19.37
CA GLY A 337 -4.71 18.77 -18.92
C GLY A 337 -4.67 17.60 -19.91
N SER A 338 -3.55 17.41 -20.62
CA SER A 338 -3.41 16.32 -21.60
C SER A 338 -3.28 14.91 -20.98
N GLY A 339 -3.23 14.80 -19.64
CA GLY A 339 -3.22 13.53 -18.91
C GLY A 339 -1.90 12.76 -18.96
N GLY A 340 -0.91 13.23 -19.72
CA GLY A 340 0.33 12.48 -19.94
C GLY A 340 0.11 11.21 -20.77
N PHE A 341 0.98 10.23 -20.58
CA PHE A 341 0.86 8.88 -21.12
C PHE A 341 0.86 7.88 -19.97
N GLU A 342 -0.05 6.92 -20.01
CA GLU A 342 -0.02 5.79 -19.10
C GLU A 342 1.13 4.85 -19.46
N VAL A 343 1.84 4.38 -18.43
CA VAL A 343 3.00 3.51 -18.49
C VAL A 343 2.58 2.13 -18.00
N THR A 344 2.50 1.16 -18.92
CA THR A 344 2.07 -0.21 -18.59
C THR A 344 3.24 -1.16 -18.35
N ARG A 345 4.47 -0.71 -18.62
CA ARG A 345 5.70 -1.42 -18.27
C ARG A 345 6.84 -0.42 -18.13
N ALA A 346 7.58 -0.49 -17.03
CA ALA A 346 8.80 0.28 -16.85
C ALA A 346 9.87 -0.55 -16.14
N GLU A 347 11.02 -0.72 -16.78
CA GLU A 347 12.13 -1.51 -16.27
C GLU A 347 13.45 -0.75 -16.32
N LEU A 348 14.20 -0.84 -15.22
CA LEU A 348 15.57 -0.33 -15.14
C LEU A 348 16.55 -1.49 -15.12
N ILE A 349 17.38 -1.58 -16.17
CA ILE A 349 18.34 -2.66 -16.37
C ILE A 349 19.74 -2.15 -16.07
N ILE A 350 20.45 -2.80 -15.15
CA ILE A 350 21.78 -2.42 -14.68
C ILE A 350 22.73 -3.61 -14.82
N THR A 351 23.84 -3.41 -15.53
CA THR A 351 24.92 -4.39 -15.64
C THR A 351 26.03 -4.04 -14.65
N HIS A 352 26.32 -4.96 -13.73
CA HIS A 352 27.32 -4.75 -12.69
C HIS A 352 27.94 -6.07 -12.21
N ASP A 353 28.99 -6.01 -11.40
CA ASP A 353 29.48 -7.17 -10.67
C ASP A 353 28.66 -7.39 -9.38
N ILE A 354 28.37 -8.63 -9.02
CA ILE A 354 27.69 -8.99 -7.76
C ILE A 354 28.41 -8.33 -6.59
N THR A 355 27.64 -7.55 -5.81
CA THR A 355 28.20 -6.80 -4.69
C THR A 355 28.24 -7.65 -3.42
N ASN A 356 28.92 -7.15 -2.39
CA ASN A 356 29.01 -7.80 -1.09
C ASN A 356 28.12 -7.15 -0.02
N ASN A 357 27.43 -6.06 -0.37
CA ASN A 357 26.61 -5.28 0.54
C ASN A 357 25.15 -5.29 0.05
N PRO A 358 24.23 -5.88 0.82
CA PRO A 358 22.82 -5.90 0.46
C PRO A 358 22.13 -4.54 0.56
N ASN A 359 22.81 -3.53 1.09
CA ASN A 359 22.32 -2.17 1.17
C ASN A 359 22.85 -1.28 0.02
N ASP A 360 23.44 -1.83 -1.04
CA ASP A 360 23.78 -1.05 -2.23
C ASP A 360 22.47 -0.68 -2.97
N GLN A 361 22.08 0.59 -2.90
CA GLN A 361 20.75 1.05 -3.30
C GLN A 361 20.72 1.59 -4.72
N VAL A 362 19.57 1.42 -5.37
CA VAL A 362 19.19 2.11 -6.60
C VAL A 362 17.96 2.95 -6.27
N ARG A 363 18.01 4.24 -6.59
CA ARG A 363 16.94 5.21 -6.31
C ARG A 363 16.55 5.95 -7.59
N PRO A 364 15.67 5.36 -8.41
CA PRO A 364 15.07 6.04 -9.56
C PRO A 364 14.16 7.19 -9.09
N GLU A 365 14.30 8.37 -9.68
CA GLU A 365 13.69 9.65 -9.27
C GLU A 365 13.86 9.96 -7.75
N ASP A 366 14.97 9.50 -7.18
CA ASP A 366 15.27 9.49 -5.73
C ASP A 366 14.22 8.80 -4.84
N TYR A 367 13.31 8.00 -5.41
CA TYR A 367 12.41 7.17 -4.63
C TYR A 367 13.17 6.02 -3.95
N GLU A 368 12.81 5.77 -2.70
CA GLU A 368 13.12 4.53 -2.00
C GLU A 368 11.87 3.65 -1.98
N ASN A 369 11.89 2.57 -2.75
CA ASN A 369 10.78 1.62 -2.81
C ASN A 369 11.06 0.41 -1.91
N GLU A 370 10.40 0.36 -0.76
CA GLU A 370 10.42 -0.78 0.16
C GLU A 370 9.29 -1.78 -0.09
N ALA A 371 8.33 -1.48 -1.00
CA ALA A 371 7.26 -2.41 -1.41
C ALA A 371 7.79 -3.52 -2.33
N ALA A 372 8.77 -3.19 -3.19
CA ALA A 372 9.52 -4.17 -3.93
C ALA A 372 10.41 -4.99 -2.98
N ILE A 373 9.97 -6.17 -2.57
CA ILE A 373 10.60 -6.98 -1.51
C ILE A 373 11.21 -8.29 -2.01
N GLY A 374 10.92 -8.68 -3.25
CA GLY A 374 11.24 -9.99 -3.81
C GLY A 374 10.43 -11.09 -3.13
N ARG A 375 10.98 -12.32 -3.10
CA ARG A 375 10.26 -13.47 -2.53
C ARG A 375 10.31 -13.50 -1.01
N LEU A 376 9.12 -13.42 -0.41
CA LEU A 376 8.83 -13.70 1.01
C LEU A 376 8.69 -15.20 1.32
N PRO A 377 8.61 -15.61 2.61
CA PRO A 377 8.36 -17.00 2.98
C PRO A 377 7.05 -17.51 2.41
N SER A 378 7.06 -18.74 1.88
CA SER A 378 5.81 -19.38 1.46
C SER A 378 4.99 -19.77 2.68
N TYR A 379 3.66 -19.66 2.61
CA TYR A 379 2.75 -20.02 3.70
C TYR A 379 1.37 -20.50 3.20
N TYR A 380 0.70 -21.27 4.04
CA TYR A 380 -0.74 -21.49 3.95
C TYR A 380 -1.46 -20.82 5.11
N VAL A 381 -2.62 -20.24 4.84
CA VAL A 381 -3.53 -19.71 5.85
C VAL A 381 -4.48 -20.83 6.28
N VAL A 382 -4.40 -21.24 7.55
CA VAL A 382 -5.11 -22.42 8.05
C VAL A 382 -5.83 -22.14 9.36
N VAL A 383 -6.91 -22.86 9.61
CA VAL A 383 -7.56 -22.90 10.93
C VAL A 383 -6.71 -23.74 11.87
N ASP A 384 -6.40 -23.23 13.07
CA ASP A 384 -5.63 -23.99 14.06
C ASP A 384 -6.39 -25.27 14.46
N PRO A 385 -5.80 -26.47 14.25
CA PRO A 385 -6.43 -27.73 14.68
C PRO A 385 -6.66 -27.84 16.20
N ASP A 386 -5.95 -27.05 17.01
CA ASP A 386 -6.10 -27.02 18.47
C ASP A 386 -7.08 -25.94 18.96
N ASP A 387 -7.31 -24.89 18.15
CA ASP A 387 -8.28 -23.82 18.40
C ASP A 387 -8.96 -23.38 17.10
N SER A 388 -10.18 -23.87 16.87
CA SER A 388 -10.92 -23.55 15.64
C SER A 388 -11.35 -22.08 15.51
N SER A 389 -11.14 -21.25 16.53
CA SER A 389 -11.38 -19.80 16.45
C SER A 389 -10.13 -19.01 16.05
N ASN A 390 -8.98 -19.67 15.93
CA ASN A 390 -7.71 -19.06 15.59
C ASN A 390 -7.29 -19.42 14.16
N THR A 391 -6.62 -18.47 13.51
CA THR A 391 -6.06 -18.60 12.16
C THR A 391 -4.54 -18.47 12.24
N LEU A 392 -3.85 -19.33 11.51
CA LEU A 392 -2.39 -19.40 11.47
C LEU A 392 -1.89 -19.23 10.03
N TRP A 393 -0.75 -18.58 9.85
CA TRP A 393 0.06 -18.75 8.65
C TRP A 393 1.15 -19.76 8.95
N VAL A 394 1.23 -20.83 8.15
CA VAL A 394 2.08 -21.97 8.45
C VAL A 394 2.99 -22.32 7.28
N SER A 395 4.25 -22.65 7.58
CA SER A 395 5.24 -22.98 6.55
C SER A 395 4.88 -24.29 5.83
N PRO A 396 4.88 -24.31 4.49
CA PRO A 396 4.72 -25.52 3.69
C PRO A 396 6.02 -26.30 3.53
N VAL A 397 7.18 -25.71 3.82
CA VAL A 397 8.50 -26.28 3.52
C VAL A 397 9.36 -26.48 4.77
N ASP A 398 10.28 -27.44 4.69
CA ASP A 398 11.38 -27.53 5.64
C ASP A 398 12.39 -26.44 5.30
N SER A 399 12.77 -25.63 6.29
CA SER A 399 13.77 -24.57 6.17
C SER A 399 14.63 -24.46 7.43
N TYR A 400 15.40 -23.39 7.53
CA TYR A 400 16.26 -23.05 8.65
C TYR A 400 16.15 -21.56 8.98
N ASP A 401 16.43 -21.19 10.23
CA ASP A 401 16.64 -19.80 10.57
C ASP A 401 18.05 -19.33 10.17
N GLY A 402 18.31 -18.02 10.26
CA GLY A 402 19.62 -17.42 9.98
C GLY A 402 20.79 -17.96 10.82
N THR A 403 20.51 -18.67 11.92
CA THR A 403 21.52 -19.30 12.80
C THR A 403 21.79 -20.77 12.45
N GLY A 404 20.94 -21.36 11.60
CA GLY A 404 20.95 -22.78 11.25
C GLY A 404 20.06 -23.66 12.14
N ALA A 405 19.18 -23.08 12.96
CA ALA A 405 18.16 -23.86 13.65
C ALA A 405 17.10 -24.33 12.64
N ALA A 406 16.70 -25.60 12.74
CA ALA A 406 15.72 -26.17 11.81
C ALA A 406 14.32 -25.57 12.04
N LEU A 407 13.69 -25.14 10.95
CA LEU A 407 12.31 -24.66 10.85
C LEU A 407 11.52 -25.67 10.00
N PRO A 408 11.05 -26.79 10.59
CA PRO A 408 10.37 -27.83 9.83
C PRO A 408 9.02 -27.37 9.29
N SER A 409 8.58 -27.96 8.18
CA SER A 409 7.24 -27.74 7.64
C SER A 409 6.17 -28.07 8.68
N TYR A 410 5.11 -27.27 8.69
CA TYR A 410 3.91 -27.54 9.47
C TYR A 410 3.17 -28.79 9.00
N PHE A 411 3.40 -29.20 7.75
CA PHE A 411 2.79 -30.37 7.15
C PHE A 411 3.76 -31.54 7.06
N ILE A 412 3.20 -32.75 6.98
CA ILE A 412 3.99 -33.93 6.63
C ILE A 412 4.35 -33.84 5.15
N LEU A 413 5.64 -33.88 4.84
CA LEU A 413 6.14 -33.82 3.47
C LEU A 413 6.42 -35.21 2.88
N ASN A 414 6.23 -35.32 1.57
CA ASN A 414 6.61 -36.50 0.79
C ASN A 414 8.13 -36.50 0.50
N ALA A 415 8.61 -37.49 -0.25
CA ALA A 415 10.03 -37.61 -0.56
C ALA A 415 10.56 -36.54 -1.55
N GLN A 416 9.68 -35.72 -2.12
CA GLN A 416 9.97 -34.59 -3.01
C GLN A 416 9.97 -33.25 -2.25
N GLY A 417 9.59 -33.24 -0.95
CA GLY A 417 9.44 -32.00 -0.17
C GLY A 417 8.08 -31.32 -0.34
N GLU A 418 7.11 -31.97 -0.97
CA GLU A 418 5.75 -31.44 -1.15
C GLU A 418 4.82 -31.97 -0.05
N ILE A 419 3.73 -31.25 0.24
CA ILE A 419 2.72 -31.67 1.23
C ILE A 419 2.13 -33.05 0.86
N ASP A 420 2.28 -34.03 1.75
CA ASP A 420 1.77 -35.40 1.55
C ASP A 420 0.29 -35.49 1.93
N MET A 421 -0.58 -35.26 0.93
CA MET A 421 -2.04 -35.42 1.03
C MET A 421 -2.49 -36.86 1.35
N THR A 422 -1.59 -37.82 1.46
CA THR A 422 -1.89 -39.22 1.79
C THR A 422 -1.32 -39.68 3.13
N ALA A 423 -0.56 -38.83 3.83
CA ALA A 423 0.11 -39.18 5.08
C ALA A 423 -0.87 -39.66 6.17
N GLY A 424 -2.05 -39.03 6.23
CA GLY A 424 -2.99 -39.21 7.33
C GLY A 424 -2.48 -38.61 8.64
N GLY A 425 -3.34 -38.51 9.66
CA GLY A 425 -2.99 -37.86 10.93
C GLY A 425 -4.05 -36.85 11.33
N THR A 426 -3.63 -35.77 11.99
CA THR A 426 -4.49 -34.62 12.27
C THR A 426 -4.65 -33.81 10.98
N PRO A 427 -5.85 -33.72 10.40
CA PRO A 427 -6.08 -32.91 9.21
C PRO A 427 -5.99 -31.42 9.54
N VAL A 428 -5.47 -30.64 8.61
CA VAL A 428 -5.36 -29.18 8.66
C VAL A 428 -6.15 -28.62 7.49
N TYR A 429 -7.01 -27.64 7.77
CA TYR A 429 -7.93 -27.06 6.79
C TYR A 429 -7.64 -25.56 6.63
N SER A 430 -7.86 -25.04 5.43
CA SER A 430 -7.96 -23.61 5.14
C SER A 430 -9.23 -23.02 5.78
N ALA A 431 -9.36 -21.69 5.78
CA ALA A 431 -10.50 -21.01 6.40
C ALA A 431 -11.84 -21.34 5.71
N ASP A 432 -11.83 -21.63 4.41
CA ASP A 432 -13.00 -22.10 3.63
C ASP A 432 -13.34 -23.59 3.85
N GLY A 433 -12.54 -24.31 4.66
CA GLY A 433 -12.74 -25.71 5.00
C GLY A 433 -12.17 -26.72 3.99
N ALA A 434 -11.39 -26.28 3.01
CA ALA A 434 -10.64 -27.20 2.15
C ALA A 434 -9.50 -27.90 2.91
N LEU A 435 -9.26 -29.18 2.61
CA LEU A 435 -8.16 -29.92 3.24
C LEU A 435 -6.84 -29.48 2.59
N VAL A 436 -5.96 -28.85 3.36
CA VAL A 436 -4.64 -28.40 2.91
C VAL A 436 -3.58 -29.49 3.13
N GLY A 437 -3.67 -30.23 4.23
CA GLY A 437 -2.69 -31.28 4.53
C GLY A 437 -2.88 -31.97 5.88
N TYR A 438 -1.83 -32.65 6.35
CA TYR A 438 -1.79 -33.30 7.65
C TYR A 438 -0.68 -32.72 8.51
N ARG A 439 -1.00 -32.40 9.76
CA ARG A 439 -0.09 -31.76 10.72
C ARG A 439 1.13 -32.63 11.01
N ASN A 440 2.32 -32.04 10.95
CA ASN A 440 3.57 -32.68 11.29
C ASN A 440 3.68 -32.88 12.82
N GLN A 441 4.23 -34.02 13.23
CA GLN A 441 4.32 -34.43 14.63
C GLN A 441 5.58 -35.24 14.89
N ASP A 442 6.17 -35.05 16.07
CA ASP A 442 7.32 -35.84 16.49
C ASP A 442 6.92 -37.29 16.83
N ALA A 443 7.90 -38.12 17.16
CA ALA A 443 7.66 -39.53 17.52
C ALA A 443 6.80 -39.72 18.79
N SER A 444 6.58 -38.67 19.59
CA SER A 444 5.71 -38.66 20.76
C SER A 444 4.28 -38.18 20.46
N GLY A 445 4.04 -37.68 19.24
CA GLY A 445 2.77 -37.09 18.81
C GLY A 445 2.63 -35.61 19.19
N ALA A 446 3.71 -34.96 19.62
CA ALA A 446 3.71 -33.52 19.84
C ALA A 446 3.75 -32.79 18.49
N PRO A 447 2.97 -31.72 18.31
CA PRO A 447 3.06 -30.88 17.11
C PRO A 447 4.50 -30.44 16.84
N VAL A 448 4.88 -30.52 15.57
CA VAL A 448 6.13 -29.99 15.02
C VAL A 448 5.75 -29.17 13.81
N GLY A 449 6.41 -28.05 13.58
CA GLY A 449 6.07 -27.20 12.45
C GLY A 449 6.29 -25.73 12.75
N THR A 450 6.63 -24.99 11.71
CA THR A 450 6.82 -23.55 11.78
C THR A 450 5.51 -22.83 11.56
N VAL A 451 5.10 -22.04 12.56
CA VAL A 451 4.03 -21.05 12.46
C VAL A 451 4.69 -19.70 12.21
N LEU A 452 4.32 -19.03 11.13
CA LEU A 452 4.86 -17.76 10.69
C LEU A 452 4.04 -16.57 11.21
N ARG A 453 2.71 -16.76 11.35
CA ARG A 453 1.78 -15.79 11.94
C ARG A 453 0.74 -16.53 12.79
N ASP A 454 0.38 -15.96 13.94
CA ASP A 454 -0.62 -16.50 14.87
C ASP A 454 -1.52 -15.36 15.38
N MET A 455 -2.77 -15.34 14.92
CA MET A 455 -3.72 -14.26 15.26
C MET A 455 -4.08 -14.21 16.75
N ALA A 456 -3.86 -15.29 17.51
CA ALA A 456 -4.05 -15.25 18.96
C ALA A 456 -2.97 -14.38 19.65
N LEU A 457 -1.76 -14.27 19.07
CA LEU A 457 -0.71 -13.42 19.61
C LEU A 457 -1.02 -11.93 19.44
N ALA A 458 -1.69 -11.55 18.36
CA ALA A 458 -2.15 -10.18 18.14
C ALA A 458 -3.09 -9.72 19.26
N ALA A 459 -4.12 -10.52 19.55
CA ALA A 459 -5.09 -10.22 20.61
C ALA A 459 -4.44 -10.17 22.01
N LEU A 460 -3.43 -11.01 22.26
CA LEU A 460 -2.68 -11.02 23.51
C LEU A 460 -1.75 -9.80 23.64
N SER A 461 -1.12 -9.38 22.55
CA SER A 461 -0.24 -8.21 22.49
C SER A 461 -1.02 -6.91 22.69
N GLY A 462 -2.18 -6.76 22.05
CA GLY A 462 -3.06 -5.60 22.25
C GLY A 462 -3.56 -5.47 23.70
N ALA A 463 -3.63 -6.57 24.46
CA ALA A 463 -3.99 -6.55 25.87
C ALA A 463 -2.83 -6.14 26.81
N ALA A 464 -1.61 -6.02 26.31
CA ALA A 464 -0.42 -5.73 27.10
C ALA A 464 -0.30 -4.25 27.51
N GLY A 465 -0.95 -3.34 26.78
CA GLY A 465 -0.93 -1.90 27.05
C GLY A 465 0.47 -1.29 26.96
N LEU A 466 1.18 -1.62 25.87
CA LEU A 466 2.41 -0.93 25.49
C LEU A 466 2.11 0.53 25.15
N ASP A 467 3.11 1.39 25.32
CA ASP A 467 3.01 2.82 24.99
C ASP A 467 3.50 3.10 23.55
N PHE A 468 3.40 2.09 22.68
CA PHE A 468 3.78 2.12 21.26
C PHE A 468 3.13 0.95 20.51
N ALA A 469 2.86 1.16 19.22
CA ALA A 469 2.37 0.15 18.29
C ALA A 469 3.49 -0.38 17.39
N THR A 470 3.33 -1.62 16.92
CA THR A 470 4.17 -2.22 15.87
C THR A 470 3.38 -3.23 15.08
N GLU A 471 3.49 -3.14 13.75
CA GLU A 471 2.87 -4.05 12.80
C GLU A 471 3.09 -5.52 13.17
N ASP A 472 4.32 -5.92 13.53
CA ASP A 472 4.63 -7.33 13.83
C ASP A 472 3.86 -7.91 15.02
N LEU A 473 3.52 -7.07 16.00
CA LEU A 473 2.68 -7.44 17.14
C LEU A 473 1.20 -7.40 16.80
N GLU A 474 0.75 -6.38 16.06
CA GLU A 474 -0.65 -6.20 15.66
C GLU A 474 -1.12 -7.29 14.70
N GLU A 475 -0.22 -7.71 13.81
CA GLU A 475 -0.45 -8.77 12.86
C GLU A 475 -0.26 -10.16 13.49
N GLY A 476 0.45 -10.26 14.61
CA GLY A 476 0.77 -11.53 15.26
C GLY A 476 1.84 -12.34 14.52
N PHE A 477 2.79 -11.69 13.86
CA PHE A 477 3.92 -12.36 13.23
C PHE A 477 4.82 -13.02 14.28
N THR A 478 5.40 -14.17 13.92
CA THR A 478 6.35 -14.87 14.79
C THR A 478 7.79 -14.56 14.37
N PRO A 479 8.79 -14.80 15.23
CA PRO A 479 10.20 -14.64 14.85
C PRO A 479 10.60 -15.47 13.62
N ALA A 480 9.89 -16.58 13.34
CA ALA A 480 10.19 -17.42 12.19
C ALA A 480 9.87 -16.76 10.85
N TRP A 481 8.90 -15.84 10.81
CA TRP A 481 8.60 -15.05 9.61
C TRP A 481 9.84 -14.28 9.16
N TYR A 482 10.47 -13.54 10.07
CA TYR A 482 11.63 -12.69 9.76
C TYR A 482 12.96 -13.46 9.65
N THR A 483 13.08 -14.60 10.32
CA THR A 483 14.39 -15.29 10.44
C THR A 483 14.58 -16.48 9.50
N THR A 484 13.52 -16.95 8.83
CA THR A 484 13.59 -18.07 7.88
C THR A 484 14.41 -17.72 6.63
N ILE A 485 15.13 -18.71 6.09
CA ILE A 485 15.88 -18.59 4.83
C ILE A 485 15.05 -18.93 3.58
N ASP A 486 13.76 -19.23 3.74
CA ASP A 486 12.82 -19.45 2.64
C ASP A 486 12.46 -18.14 1.93
N ARG A 487 13.45 -17.45 1.39
CA ARG A 487 13.32 -16.09 0.85
C ARG A 487 14.23 -15.91 -0.35
N GLU A 488 13.98 -14.92 -1.20
CA GLU A 488 14.90 -14.50 -2.27
C GLU A 488 14.60 -13.04 -2.65
N PRO A 489 15.28 -12.07 -2.03
CA PRO A 489 14.90 -10.66 -2.15
C PRO A 489 15.30 -9.99 -3.47
N PHE A 490 16.11 -10.65 -4.30
CA PHE A 490 16.71 -10.08 -5.51
C PHE A 490 16.26 -10.79 -6.79
N GLU A 491 15.13 -11.49 -6.72
CA GLU A 491 14.46 -12.15 -7.85
C GLU A 491 12.98 -11.80 -7.84
N TRP A 492 12.38 -11.85 -9.02
CA TRP A 492 10.94 -11.66 -9.21
C TRP A 492 10.19 -12.81 -8.53
N SER A 493 9.17 -12.50 -7.76
CA SER A 493 8.39 -13.44 -6.95
C SER A 493 7.00 -13.64 -7.55
N TYR A 494 6.64 -14.88 -7.84
CA TYR A 494 5.33 -15.24 -8.37
C TYR A 494 4.61 -16.21 -7.44
N ASP A 495 3.30 -16.06 -7.27
CA ASP A 495 2.47 -17.04 -6.58
C ASP A 495 2.15 -18.21 -7.51
N LYS A 496 2.30 -19.42 -6.97
CA LYS A 496 1.92 -20.66 -7.62
C LYS A 496 0.41 -20.87 -7.66
N TYR A 497 -0.33 -20.27 -6.75
CA TYR A 497 -1.77 -20.41 -6.63
C TYR A 497 -2.45 -19.02 -6.50
N PRO A 498 -2.30 -18.12 -7.50
CA PRO A 498 -2.84 -16.75 -7.40
C PRO A 498 -4.36 -16.71 -7.17
N ASP A 499 -5.10 -17.72 -7.64
CA ASP A 499 -6.54 -17.84 -7.44
C ASP A 499 -6.96 -18.34 -6.03
N ASP A 500 -6.00 -18.75 -5.17
CA ASP A 500 -6.26 -19.31 -3.84
C ASP A 500 -5.72 -18.38 -2.74
N PRO A 501 -6.58 -17.56 -2.11
CA PRO A 501 -6.15 -16.58 -1.10
C PRO A 501 -5.58 -17.23 0.17
N TYR A 502 -5.72 -18.55 0.33
CA TYR A 502 -5.21 -19.30 1.48
C TYR A 502 -3.90 -20.03 1.19
N ALA A 503 -3.38 -19.97 -0.04
CA ALA A 503 -2.22 -20.73 -0.49
C ALA A 503 -1.14 -19.84 -1.13
N ASN A 504 -0.41 -19.11 -0.30
CA ASN A 504 0.62 -18.16 -0.73
C ASN A 504 1.96 -18.89 -0.91
N VAL A 505 2.18 -19.51 -2.07
CA VAL A 505 3.35 -20.38 -2.31
C VAL A 505 4.19 -19.80 -3.43
N PHE A 506 5.33 -19.23 -3.08
CA PHE A 506 6.08 -18.37 -3.98
C PHE A 506 7.24 -19.07 -4.69
N GLU A 507 7.38 -18.81 -5.99
CA GLU A 507 8.53 -19.20 -6.82
C GLU A 507 9.26 -17.96 -7.34
N SER A 508 10.59 -18.06 -7.44
CA SER A 508 11.45 -16.92 -7.84
C SER A 508 12.11 -17.12 -9.20
N PHE A 509 12.24 -16.03 -9.94
CA PHE A 509 12.90 -16.01 -11.26
C PHE A 509 13.85 -14.82 -11.42
N ARG A 510 14.94 -15.02 -12.17
CA ARG A 510 15.92 -13.96 -12.49
C ARG A 510 15.36 -12.90 -13.44
N SER A 511 14.32 -13.24 -14.19
CA SER A 511 13.69 -12.35 -15.17
C SER A 511 12.22 -12.72 -15.40
N PRO A 512 11.37 -11.76 -15.80
CA PRO A 512 10.00 -12.04 -16.25
C PRO A 512 9.96 -13.03 -17.41
N GLU A 513 10.95 -13.01 -18.32
CA GLU A 513 11.01 -13.97 -19.42
C GLU A 513 11.23 -15.41 -18.97
N ASP A 514 12.01 -15.62 -17.92
CA ASP A 514 12.22 -16.94 -17.32
C ASP A 514 10.95 -17.42 -16.60
N ALA A 515 10.23 -16.52 -15.93
CA ALA A 515 8.93 -16.81 -15.31
C ALA A 515 7.88 -17.21 -16.35
N ALA A 516 7.75 -16.42 -17.43
CA ALA A 516 6.88 -16.72 -18.56
C ALA A 516 7.24 -18.05 -19.24
N ALA A 517 8.53 -18.39 -19.34
CA ALA A 517 8.97 -19.68 -19.86
C ALA A 517 8.64 -20.86 -18.92
N ALA A 518 8.54 -20.61 -17.61
CA ALA A 518 8.08 -21.56 -16.60
C ALA A 518 6.55 -21.66 -16.51
N GLY A 519 5.82 -20.71 -17.10
CA GLY A 519 4.36 -20.71 -17.20
C GLY A 519 3.66 -19.80 -16.19
N TYR A 520 4.36 -18.80 -15.66
CA TYR A 520 3.81 -17.73 -14.83
C TYR A 520 3.53 -16.50 -15.71
N ASP A 521 2.44 -15.81 -15.44
CA ASP A 521 2.03 -14.56 -16.08
C ASP A 521 2.02 -13.42 -15.05
N GLU A 522 1.66 -12.22 -15.50
CA GLU A 522 1.67 -11.00 -14.68
C GLU A 522 0.65 -11.06 -13.54
N GLU A 523 -0.49 -11.74 -13.73
CA GLU A 523 -1.51 -11.95 -12.69
C GLU A 523 -0.97 -12.76 -11.51
N ALA A 524 0.04 -13.60 -11.75
CA ALA A 524 0.73 -14.34 -10.70
C ALA A 524 1.89 -13.56 -10.05
N LEU A 525 2.27 -12.38 -10.56
CA LEU A 525 3.36 -11.59 -10.01
C LEU A 525 2.94 -11.02 -8.65
N VAL A 526 3.74 -11.29 -7.62
CA VAL A 526 3.50 -10.79 -6.26
C VAL A 526 4.38 -9.58 -5.96
N SER A 527 5.65 -9.64 -6.39
CA SER A 527 6.59 -8.53 -6.20
C SER A 527 7.79 -8.72 -7.12
N GLY A 528 8.30 -7.62 -7.65
CA GLY A 528 9.58 -7.53 -8.33
C GLY A 528 10.78 -7.65 -7.36
N PRO A 529 12.01 -7.64 -7.90
CA PRO A 529 13.21 -7.65 -7.08
C PRO A 529 13.38 -6.32 -6.36
N ARG A 530 13.93 -6.37 -5.14
CA ARG A 530 14.30 -5.17 -4.37
C ARG A 530 15.10 -4.18 -5.20
N TRP A 531 14.84 -2.88 -5.01
CA TRP A 531 15.55 -1.78 -5.66
C TRP A 531 16.95 -1.58 -5.07
N ARG A 532 17.81 -2.58 -5.34
CA ARG A 532 19.17 -2.74 -4.85
C ARG A 532 20.02 -3.41 -5.94
N LEU A 533 21.32 -3.15 -5.96
CA LEU A 533 22.24 -3.95 -6.75
C LEU A 533 22.30 -5.37 -6.17
N THR A 534 22.25 -6.41 -7.01
CA THR A 534 22.23 -7.79 -6.50
C THR A 534 23.49 -8.13 -5.68
N PRO A 535 23.35 -8.44 -4.38
CA PRO A 535 24.45 -8.81 -3.49
C PRO A 535 24.54 -10.34 -3.33
N ASN A 536 25.57 -10.81 -2.63
CA ASN A 536 25.67 -12.22 -2.23
C ASN A 536 24.90 -12.62 -0.97
N LYS A 537 24.21 -11.69 -0.29
CA LYS A 537 23.59 -11.89 1.03
C LYS A 537 22.10 -11.56 1.03
N PHE A 538 21.34 -12.15 1.95
CA PHE A 538 19.89 -11.93 2.08
C PHE A 538 19.47 -10.49 2.41
N GLY A 539 20.28 -9.69 3.13
CA GLY A 539 19.91 -8.30 3.43
C GLY A 539 19.23 -8.06 4.77
N GLN A 540 18.32 -7.09 4.84
CA GLN A 540 17.84 -6.39 6.05
C GLN A 540 17.56 -7.28 7.27
N ASP A 541 16.82 -8.38 7.06
CA ASP A 541 16.44 -9.33 8.11
C ASP A 541 17.55 -10.36 8.43
N LEU A 542 18.38 -10.70 7.44
CA LEU A 542 19.49 -11.66 7.56
C LEU A 542 20.83 -11.06 7.06
N PRO A 543 21.33 -9.95 7.65
CA PRO A 543 22.33 -9.05 7.01
C PRO A 543 23.77 -9.56 6.99
N GLY A 544 23.97 -10.85 7.24
CA GLY A 544 25.29 -11.50 7.20
C GLY A 544 25.28 -12.90 6.61
N LEU A 545 24.13 -13.40 6.16
CA LEU A 545 24.00 -14.75 5.61
C LEU A 545 24.00 -14.70 4.08
N GLU A 546 24.86 -15.50 3.47
CA GLU A 546 24.94 -15.65 2.01
C GLU A 546 23.72 -16.39 1.47
N ILE A 547 23.30 -16.09 0.24
CA ILE A 547 22.15 -16.76 -0.38
C ILE A 547 22.60 -18.12 -0.95
N PRO A 548 21.97 -19.25 -0.55
CA PRO A 548 22.41 -20.57 -0.98
C PRO A 548 21.93 -20.89 -2.40
N LEU A 549 22.75 -21.65 -3.15
CA LEU A 549 22.37 -22.14 -4.47
C LEU A 549 21.25 -23.19 -4.40
N GLU A 550 21.33 -24.11 -3.43
CA GLU A 550 20.24 -25.02 -3.08
C GLU A 550 19.34 -24.34 -2.02
N PRO A 551 18.10 -23.93 -2.38
CA PRO A 551 17.20 -23.25 -1.46
C PRO A 551 16.93 -24.10 -0.20
N ASN A 552 16.75 -23.43 0.94
CA ASN A 552 16.43 -24.07 2.22
C ASN A 552 17.46 -25.12 2.70
N SER A 553 18.72 -25.03 2.26
CA SER A 553 19.82 -25.86 2.78
C SER A 553 20.34 -25.35 4.14
N GLU A 554 20.95 -26.22 4.95
CA GLU A 554 21.42 -25.89 6.31
C GLU A 554 22.66 -24.96 6.27
N PRO A 555 22.64 -23.76 6.89
CA PRO A 555 23.83 -22.92 7.03
C PRO A 555 24.79 -23.47 8.12
N PRO A 556 26.10 -23.15 8.08
CA PRO A 556 26.76 -22.26 7.12
C PRO A 556 27.06 -22.95 5.78
N PHE A 557 26.96 -22.18 4.70
CA PHE A 557 27.16 -22.69 3.35
C PHE A 557 28.63 -22.87 2.99
N THR A 558 28.90 -23.86 2.14
CA THR A 558 30.20 -24.02 1.48
C THR A 558 30.20 -23.26 0.16
N SER A 559 31.38 -22.91 -0.35
CA SER A 559 31.51 -22.10 -1.58
C SER A 559 30.87 -22.70 -2.83
N ASP A 560 30.62 -24.02 -2.85
CA ASP A 560 29.91 -24.71 -3.94
C ASP A 560 28.39 -24.62 -3.84
N ASN A 561 27.87 -24.04 -2.76
CA ASN A 561 26.45 -23.81 -2.49
C ASN A 561 26.14 -22.32 -2.27
N ILE A 562 26.93 -21.41 -2.84
CA ILE A 562 26.63 -19.97 -2.88
C ILE A 562 25.98 -19.66 -4.23
N LYS A 563 24.85 -18.95 -4.22
CA LYS A 563 24.11 -18.62 -5.45
C LYS A 563 24.77 -17.50 -6.25
N TYR A 564 25.26 -16.48 -5.56
CA TYR A 564 25.86 -15.30 -6.15
C TYR A 564 27.30 -15.13 -5.66
N ASP A 565 28.28 -15.40 -6.51
CA ASP A 565 29.69 -15.20 -6.18
C ASP A 565 30.05 -13.71 -6.33
N THR A 566 30.55 -13.08 -5.25
CA THR A 566 30.99 -11.67 -5.30
C THR A 566 32.02 -11.44 -6.40
N GLY A 567 31.81 -10.39 -7.21
CA GLY A 567 32.66 -10.06 -8.36
C GLY A 567 32.29 -10.80 -9.66
N GLU A 568 31.24 -11.63 -9.68
CA GLU A 568 30.70 -12.19 -10.91
C GLU A 568 29.83 -11.16 -11.64
N LEU A 569 29.94 -11.09 -12.97
CA LEU A 569 29.11 -10.23 -13.80
C LEU A 569 27.63 -10.67 -13.72
N THR A 570 26.74 -9.72 -13.44
CA THR A 570 25.30 -9.92 -13.37
C THR A 570 24.54 -8.78 -14.06
N THR A 571 23.25 -9.02 -14.26
CA THR A 571 22.26 -8.00 -14.62
C THR A 571 21.18 -7.97 -13.54
N THR A 572 20.87 -6.77 -13.06
CA THR A 572 19.70 -6.48 -12.22
C THR A 572 18.67 -5.77 -13.07
N THR A 573 17.45 -6.29 -13.09
CA THR A 573 16.30 -5.66 -13.76
C THR A 573 15.28 -5.33 -12.69
N LEU A 574 15.06 -4.04 -12.44
CA LEU A 574 14.05 -3.56 -11.50
C LEU A 574 12.73 -3.31 -12.22
N ASN A 575 11.62 -3.67 -11.57
CA ASN A 575 10.29 -3.22 -11.97
C ASN A 575 10.04 -1.85 -11.34
N LEU A 576 9.87 -0.81 -12.17
CA LEU A 576 9.62 0.55 -11.70
C LEU A 576 8.15 0.80 -11.34
N LEU A 577 7.25 -0.10 -11.75
CA LEU A 577 5.82 -0.05 -11.45
C LEU A 577 5.41 -0.89 -10.23
N ASP A 578 6.35 -1.67 -9.66
CA ASP A 578 6.11 -2.51 -8.48
C ASP A 578 5.96 -1.62 -7.24
N TRP A 579 4.75 -1.26 -6.86
CA TRP A 579 4.45 -0.32 -5.79
C TRP A 579 3.32 -0.84 -4.89
N GLU A 580 3.25 -0.34 -3.66
CA GLU A 580 2.09 -0.55 -2.81
C GLU A 580 1.02 0.47 -3.22
N GLY A 581 -0.02 0.01 -3.93
CA GLY A 581 -1.00 0.88 -4.58
C GLY A 581 -0.51 1.42 -5.94
N PRO A 582 -1.15 2.47 -6.48
CA PRO A 582 -0.76 3.05 -7.76
C PRO A 582 0.68 3.56 -7.74
N SER A 583 1.50 3.15 -8.71
CA SER A 583 2.87 3.65 -8.83
C SER A 583 2.85 5.12 -9.28
N PRO A 584 3.64 6.02 -8.65
CA PRO A 584 3.81 7.38 -9.17
C PRO A 584 4.42 7.39 -10.57
N LEU A 585 5.07 6.29 -10.98
CA LEU A 585 5.68 6.11 -12.29
C LEU A 585 4.73 5.44 -13.30
N ALA A 586 3.47 5.15 -12.93
CA ALA A 586 2.46 4.62 -13.85
C ALA A 586 1.96 5.66 -14.86
N ASN A 587 2.26 6.95 -14.67
CA ASN A 587 2.00 8.00 -15.66
C ASN A 587 3.26 8.79 -15.94
N SER A 588 3.48 9.16 -17.20
CA SER A 588 4.61 9.99 -17.66
C SER A 588 4.83 11.29 -16.86
N THR A 589 3.78 11.87 -16.25
CA THR A 589 3.90 13.08 -15.43
C THR A 589 4.79 12.87 -14.21
N GLY A 590 4.70 11.70 -13.56
CA GLY A 590 5.53 11.33 -12.41
C GLY A 590 7.01 11.12 -12.73
N TRP A 591 7.39 11.15 -14.01
CA TRP A 591 8.77 11.10 -14.48
C TRP A 591 9.33 12.50 -14.78
N MET A 592 8.46 13.50 -14.91
CA MET A 592 8.80 14.80 -15.49
C MET A 592 8.53 15.96 -14.53
N THR A 593 7.82 15.70 -13.44
CA THR A 593 7.49 16.68 -12.42
C THR A 593 7.83 16.12 -11.05
N VAL A 594 8.27 17.02 -10.16
CA VAL A 594 8.51 16.65 -8.76
C VAL A 594 7.21 16.84 -7.99
N ASP A 595 6.80 15.77 -7.31
CA ASP A 595 5.59 15.77 -6.48
C ASP A 595 5.73 16.81 -5.33
N PRO A 596 4.83 17.81 -5.25
CA PRO A 596 4.86 18.79 -4.17
C PRO A 596 4.74 18.16 -2.78
N THR A 597 4.05 17.02 -2.63
CA THR A 597 3.88 16.33 -1.34
C THR A 597 5.19 15.76 -0.81
N LEU A 598 6.16 15.46 -1.68
CA LEU A 598 7.50 15.02 -1.26
C LEU A 598 8.38 16.19 -0.78
N ILE A 599 8.12 17.38 -1.33
CA ILE A 599 8.84 18.61 -1.00
C ILE A 599 8.30 19.25 0.28
N ASP A 600 7.03 19.01 0.57
CA ASP A 600 6.30 19.51 1.74
C ASP A 600 5.54 18.32 2.37
N ALA A 601 6.29 17.39 2.96
CA ALA A 601 5.75 16.14 3.50
C ALA A 601 4.89 16.38 4.74
N ASN A 602 5.03 17.54 5.38
CA ASN A 602 4.23 17.94 6.53
C ASN A 602 2.99 18.78 6.16
N GLY A 603 2.86 19.20 4.89
CA GLY A 603 1.74 19.98 4.37
C GLY A 603 1.61 21.36 4.99
N ASP A 604 2.71 22.05 5.33
CA ASP A 604 2.69 23.39 5.93
C ASP A 604 2.79 24.54 4.89
N GLY A 605 2.88 24.20 3.61
CA GLY A 605 3.01 25.10 2.47
C GLY A 605 4.43 25.64 2.30
N VAL A 606 5.42 25.05 2.96
CA VAL A 606 6.84 25.43 2.95
C VAL A 606 7.69 24.25 2.51
N ILE A 607 8.74 24.54 1.74
CA ILE A 607 9.72 23.55 1.32
C ILE A 607 10.45 23.00 2.55
N ASP A 608 10.44 21.68 2.72
CA ASP A 608 11.06 20.96 3.82
C ASP A 608 12.60 21.08 3.84
N ASP A 609 13.17 20.84 5.02
CA ASP A 609 14.61 20.84 5.22
C ASP A 609 15.30 19.80 4.31
N GLY A 610 16.40 20.23 3.67
CA GLY A 610 17.19 19.39 2.75
C GLY A 610 16.88 19.63 1.27
N TRP A 611 15.65 20.01 0.92
CA TRP A 611 15.30 20.38 -0.46
C TRP A 611 15.93 21.72 -0.86
N SER A 612 16.47 21.78 -2.08
CA SER A 612 17.11 23.00 -2.59
C SER A 612 16.99 23.13 -4.10
N GLU A 613 17.25 24.33 -4.64
CA GLU A 613 17.15 24.64 -6.07
C GLU A 613 15.81 24.21 -6.70
N VAL A 614 14.72 24.28 -5.94
CA VAL A 614 13.36 24.02 -6.41
C VAL A 614 13.01 25.08 -7.47
N ASN A 615 12.70 24.63 -8.69
CA ASN A 615 12.61 25.44 -9.91
C ASN A 615 13.82 26.39 -10.08
N GLY A 616 15.01 25.93 -9.65
CA GLY A 616 16.31 26.61 -9.73
C GLY A 616 16.45 27.90 -8.91
N THR A 617 15.53 28.18 -7.98
CA THR A 617 15.58 29.44 -7.21
C THR A 617 15.13 29.37 -5.75
N LEU A 618 14.37 28.35 -5.36
CA LEU A 618 13.79 28.22 -4.02
C LEU A 618 14.50 27.09 -3.25
N GLY A 619 14.41 27.10 -1.93
CA GLY A 619 14.90 26.00 -1.09
C GLY A 619 14.19 25.93 0.25
N ALA A 620 14.68 25.06 1.12
CA ALA A 620 14.15 24.85 2.47
C ALA A 620 13.76 26.17 3.19
N GLY A 621 12.52 26.22 3.68
CA GLY A 621 11.95 27.38 4.36
C GLY A 621 11.32 28.44 3.46
N ASP A 622 11.40 28.32 2.13
CA ASP A 622 10.63 29.13 1.18
C ASP A 622 9.24 28.53 0.95
N ALA A 623 8.25 29.38 0.61
CA ALA A 623 6.90 28.92 0.32
C ALA A 623 6.85 28.04 -0.95
N LEU A 624 6.03 27.00 -0.90
CA LEU A 624 5.84 26.06 -2.00
C LEU A 624 5.38 26.76 -3.29
N PRO A 625 5.91 26.40 -4.48
CA PRO A 625 5.48 26.97 -5.75
C PRO A 625 4.00 26.68 -6.06
N SER A 626 3.27 27.67 -6.60
CA SER A 626 1.87 27.50 -7.00
C SER A 626 1.69 26.90 -8.40
N GLY A 627 2.70 26.23 -8.95
CA GLY A 627 2.70 25.67 -10.31
C GLY A 627 3.71 24.55 -10.39
N LEU A 628 3.80 23.90 -11.57
CA LEU A 628 4.64 22.71 -11.75
C LEU A 628 6.06 22.90 -11.22
N ILE A 629 6.56 21.86 -10.57
CA ILE A 629 7.93 21.78 -10.10
C ILE A 629 8.68 20.90 -11.09
N LEU A 630 9.50 21.54 -11.92
CA LEU A 630 10.17 20.91 -13.07
C LEU A 630 11.63 20.56 -12.78
N SER A 631 12.15 21.06 -11.65
CA SER A 631 13.48 20.69 -11.16
C SER A 631 13.59 20.88 -9.65
N ALA A 632 14.34 20.02 -8.99
CA ALA A 632 14.72 20.20 -7.60
C ALA A 632 16.00 19.41 -7.28
N ILE A 633 16.73 19.83 -6.26
CA ILE A 633 17.78 19.02 -5.63
C ILE A 633 17.17 18.43 -4.36
N THR A 634 17.11 17.10 -4.33
CA THR A 634 16.53 16.35 -3.21
C THR A 634 17.40 16.45 -1.94
N PRO A 635 16.87 16.12 -0.76
CA PRO A 635 17.65 16.01 0.47
C PRO A 635 18.83 15.04 0.38
N ASN A 636 18.80 14.11 -0.58
CA ASN A 636 19.90 13.18 -0.84
C ASN A 636 20.94 13.71 -1.84
N GLY A 637 20.74 14.92 -2.37
CA GLY A 637 21.61 15.55 -3.33
C GLY A 637 21.45 15.04 -4.76
N VAL A 638 20.29 14.47 -5.10
CA VAL A 638 19.94 14.09 -6.49
C VAL A 638 19.32 15.30 -7.17
N LEU A 639 19.78 15.63 -8.39
CA LEU A 639 19.13 16.64 -9.21
C LEU A 639 18.04 15.97 -10.06
N LEU A 640 16.78 16.34 -9.80
CA LEU A 640 15.62 15.94 -10.59
C LEU A 640 15.34 17.02 -11.64
N GLU A 641 15.11 16.64 -12.89
CA GLU A 641 14.81 17.55 -14.01
C GLU A 641 13.81 16.92 -15.01
N GLN A 642 12.86 17.74 -15.51
CA GLN A 642 11.82 17.34 -16.48
C GLN A 642 12.32 16.58 -17.73
N ASP A 643 13.56 16.84 -18.17
CA ASP A 643 14.06 16.37 -19.48
C ASP A 643 14.66 14.96 -19.44
N PHE A 644 14.86 14.40 -18.25
CA PHE A 644 15.54 13.12 -18.06
C PHE A 644 14.80 12.24 -17.04
N PHE A 645 15.08 10.94 -17.09
CA PHE A 645 14.84 10.07 -15.97
C PHE A 645 16.09 10.04 -15.11
N ASP A 646 15.99 10.59 -13.91
CA ASP A 646 17.10 10.76 -13.00
C ASP A 646 17.18 9.57 -12.06
N THR A 647 18.35 8.96 -11.96
CA THR A 647 18.54 7.79 -11.09
C THR A 647 19.81 7.94 -10.29
N ALA A 648 19.71 7.73 -8.98
CA ALA A 648 20.85 7.67 -8.11
C ALA A 648 21.22 6.24 -7.75
N ILE A 649 22.52 5.97 -7.62
CA ILE A 649 23.04 4.69 -7.11
C ILE A 649 23.89 4.98 -5.89
N TYR A 650 23.60 4.31 -4.79
CA TYR A 650 24.35 4.42 -3.55
C TYR A 650 25.10 3.13 -3.31
N LEU A 651 26.41 3.16 -3.51
CA LEU A 651 27.28 2.09 -3.04
C LEU A 651 27.57 2.34 -1.56
N LYS A 652 27.15 1.42 -0.69
CA LYS A 652 27.25 1.59 0.76
C LYS A 652 28.36 0.73 1.35
N GLY A 653 28.94 1.20 2.45
CA GLY A 653 30.13 0.64 3.07
C GLY A 653 30.17 -0.87 3.34
N ASP A 654 31.22 -1.51 2.84
CA ASP A 654 32.04 -2.52 3.54
C ASP A 654 33.27 -2.81 2.64
N ARG A 655 34.38 -2.12 2.91
CA ARG A 655 35.66 -2.14 2.18
C ARG A 655 35.91 -3.45 1.39
N GLN A 656 35.75 -3.37 0.08
CA GLN A 656 36.08 -4.45 -0.86
C GLN A 656 37.25 -4.06 -1.79
N ASP A 657 37.52 -4.88 -2.82
CA ASP A 657 38.56 -4.59 -3.81
C ASP A 657 38.11 -3.47 -4.75
N SER A 658 37.08 -3.75 -5.55
CA SER A 658 36.22 -2.79 -6.23
C SER A 658 34.85 -3.42 -6.50
N ALA A 659 33.78 -2.61 -6.51
CA ALA A 659 32.52 -2.90 -7.18
C ALA A 659 32.57 -2.27 -8.56
N ASN A 660 32.25 -3.04 -9.60
CA ASN A 660 32.30 -2.57 -10.98
C ASN A 660 30.87 -2.39 -11.50
N LEU A 661 30.58 -1.20 -12.02
CA LEU A 661 29.33 -0.85 -12.70
C LEU A 661 29.67 -0.62 -14.18
N PHE A 662 28.90 -1.19 -15.10
CA PHE A 662 29.21 -1.14 -16.53
C PHE A 662 28.26 -0.24 -17.29
N ASP A 663 26.97 -0.58 -17.28
CA ASP A 663 25.96 0.14 -18.03
C ASP A 663 24.57 0.08 -17.39
N MET A 664 23.73 1.01 -17.82
CA MET A 664 22.34 1.15 -17.40
C MET A 664 21.46 1.49 -18.61
N GLN A 665 20.24 0.95 -18.65
CA GLN A 665 19.26 1.21 -19.69
C GLN A 665 17.84 1.20 -19.12
N LEU A 666 17.01 2.13 -19.62
CA LEU A 666 15.60 2.24 -19.31
C LEU A 666 14.77 1.64 -20.45
N VAL A 667 13.76 0.83 -20.10
CA VAL A 667 12.79 0.23 -21.02
C VAL A 667 11.39 0.62 -20.57
N ILE A 668 10.60 1.21 -21.48
CA ILE A 668 9.25 1.71 -21.19
C ILE A 668 8.27 1.21 -22.25
N GLU A 669 7.10 0.76 -21.83
CA GLU A 669 5.90 0.61 -22.66
C GLU A 669 4.82 1.58 -22.17
N TYR A 670 4.26 2.40 -23.07
CA TYR A 670 3.30 3.44 -22.71
C TYR A 670 2.25 3.68 -23.81
N GLY A 671 1.12 4.27 -23.47
CA GLY A 671 0.02 4.62 -24.36
C GLY A 671 -0.69 5.90 -23.93
N SER A 672 -1.49 6.49 -24.81
CA SER A 672 -2.56 7.42 -24.39
C SER A 672 -3.76 6.61 -23.92
N ASP A 673 -4.71 7.22 -23.22
CA ASP A 673 -5.94 6.54 -22.77
C ASP A 673 -6.67 5.83 -23.92
N ASP A 674 -6.72 6.46 -25.11
CA ASP A 674 -7.28 5.89 -26.36
C ASP A 674 -6.61 4.57 -26.83
N ASP A 675 -5.45 4.22 -26.29
CA ASP A 675 -4.54 3.14 -26.71
C ASP A 675 -4.48 1.98 -25.71
N LEU A 676 -5.16 2.09 -24.56
CA LEU A 676 -5.23 1.08 -23.50
C LEU A 676 -6.27 0.00 -23.81
N PRO A 677 -6.08 -1.24 -23.34
CA PRO A 677 -7.11 -2.27 -23.46
C PRO A 677 -8.28 -1.94 -22.52
N SER A 678 -9.50 -1.91 -23.07
CA SER A 678 -10.74 -1.85 -22.27
C SER A 678 -10.77 -3.00 -21.26
N GLU A 679 -10.94 -2.70 -19.98
CA GLU A 679 -10.94 -3.68 -18.88
C GLU A 679 -12.31 -4.31 -18.69
N THR A 680 -12.37 -5.50 -18.07
CA THR A 680 -13.66 -6.11 -17.70
C THR A 680 -14.17 -5.46 -16.42
N MET A 681 -15.08 -4.50 -16.56
CA MET A 681 -15.61 -3.74 -15.43
C MET A 681 -16.96 -4.27 -14.92
N GLY A 682 -17.60 -5.20 -15.63
CA GLY A 682 -18.88 -5.71 -15.21
C GLY A 682 -19.31 -6.99 -15.91
N ALA A 683 -20.42 -7.56 -15.44
CA ALA A 683 -21.04 -8.73 -16.02
C ALA A 683 -22.56 -8.64 -15.95
N VAL A 684 -23.24 -9.17 -16.97
CA VAL A 684 -24.69 -9.28 -16.99
C VAL A 684 -25.13 -10.70 -17.35
N GLN A 685 -26.03 -11.27 -16.56
CA GLN A 685 -26.56 -12.62 -16.76
C GLN A 685 -28.02 -12.75 -16.35
N LYS A 686 -28.66 -13.84 -16.77
CA LYS A 686 -30.04 -14.15 -16.41
C LYS A 686 -30.12 -15.21 -15.32
N ILE A 687 -30.85 -14.91 -14.25
CA ILE A 687 -31.24 -15.88 -13.23
C ILE A 687 -32.66 -16.36 -13.51
N VAL A 688 -32.87 -17.68 -13.47
CA VAL A 688 -34.14 -18.31 -13.86
C VAL A 688 -34.78 -19.00 -12.67
N GLY A 689 -36.03 -18.64 -12.37
CA GLY A 689 -36.84 -19.29 -11.32
C GLY A 689 -36.33 -19.08 -9.89
N LEU A 690 -35.78 -17.90 -9.59
CA LEU A 690 -35.45 -17.45 -8.23
C LEU A 690 -36.72 -17.48 -7.36
N ASP A 691 -36.65 -18.06 -6.17
CA ASP A 691 -37.78 -18.14 -5.24
C ASP A 691 -37.36 -17.75 -3.80
N HIS A 692 -38.16 -18.11 -2.81
CA HIS A 692 -37.92 -17.82 -1.39
C HIS A 692 -36.74 -18.60 -0.76
N ASN A 693 -36.02 -19.40 -1.53
CA ASN A 693 -34.82 -20.10 -1.08
C ASN A 693 -33.57 -19.38 -1.62
N VAL A 694 -32.58 -19.20 -0.73
CA VAL A 694 -31.26 -18.66 -1.11
C VAL A 694 -30.65 -19.47 -2.24
N LEU A 695 -30.29 -18.76 -3.31
CA LEU A 695 -29.58 -19.26 -4.46
C LEU A 695 -28.22 -18.54 -4.52
N ALA A 696 -27.14 -19.30 -4.40
CA ALA A 696 -25.79 -18.82 -4.70
C ALA A 696 -25.52 -18.95 -6.20
N VAL A 697 -25.00 -17.89 -6.81
CA VAL A 697 -24.65 -17.81 -8.23
C VAL A 697 -23.25 -17.25 -8.39
N THR A 698 -22.50 -17.79 -9.36
CA THR A 698 -21.23 -17.21 -9.81
C THR A 698 -21.50 -16.19 -10.90
N TYR A 699 -20.64 -15.19 -11.03
CA TYR A 699 -20.73 -14.21 -12.11
C TYR A 699 -20.46 -14.85 -13.49
N GLU A 700 -20.91 -14.17 -14.55
CA GLU A 700 -20.88 -14.67 -15.92
C GLU A 700 -19.45 -15.03 -16.31
N ASP A 701 -19.29 -16.18 -16.99
CA ASP A 701 -17.99 -16.74 -17.40
C ASP A 701 -16.94 -16.91 -16.28
N GLY A 702 -17.35 -16.83 -15.00
CA GLY A 702 -16.45 -16.97 -13.86
C GLY A 702 -15.63 -15.70 -13.56
N ALA A 703 -16.13 -14.53 -13.99
CA ALA A 703 -15.51 -13.25 -13.69
C ALA A 703 -15.33 -13.01 -12.20
N ILE A 704 -14.26 -12.27 -11.88
CA ILE A 704 -13.87 -11.86 -10.53
C ILE A 704 -13.84 -10.33 -10.53
N PHE A 705 -14.44 -9.73 -9.51
CA PHE A 705 -14.52 -8.28 -9.30
C PHE A 705 -13.96 -7.96 -7.91
N GLU A 706 -13.27 -6.85 -7.74
CA GLU A 706 -12.65 -6.50 -6.45
C GLU A 706 -13.69 -5.97 -5.46
N ASN A 707 -14.47 -4.99 -5.91
CA ASN A 707 -15.52 -4.26 -5.21
C ASN A 707 -16.84 -4.35 -6.00
N PRO A 708 -17.46 -5.54 -6.09
CA PRO A 708 -18.67 -5.74 -6.88
C PRO A 708 -19.90 -5.05 -6.28
N VAL A 709 -20.57 -4.22 -7.09
CA VAL A 709 -21.90 -3.66 -6.82
C VAL A 709 -22.95 -4.40 -7.67
N VAL A 710 -23.95 -5.00 -7.03
CA VAL A 710 -24.83 -5.98 -7.65
C VAL A 710 -26.30 -5.52 -7.71
N PHE A 711 -26.93 -5.67 -8.87
CA PHE A 711 -28.33 -5.35 -9.10
C PHE A 711 -29.08 -6.57 -9.65
N ALA A 712 -30.22 -6.88 -9.05
CA ALA A 712 -31.08 -8.02 -9.40
C ALA A 712 -32.55 -7.61 -9.46
N SER A 713 -32.90 -6.61 -10.27
CA SER A 713 -34.27 -6.08 -10.40
C SER A 713 -34.54 -5.66 -11.84
N PRO A 714 -35.78 -5.73 -12.37
CA PRO A 714 -36.99 -6.20 -11.71
C PRO A 714 -37.16 -7.72 -11.85
N ALA A 715 -37.76 -8.32 -10.83
CA ALA A 715 -38.26 -9.69 -10.94
C ALA A 715 -39.51 -9.75 -11.83
N THR A 716 -39.65 -10.82 -12.61
CA THR A 716 -40.86 -11.07 -13.41
C THR A 716 -42.11 -11.19 -12.54
N LEU A 717 -43.30 -11.08 -13.12
CA LEU A 717 -44.58 -11.23 -12.41
C LEU A 717 -45.26 -12.58 -12.71
N ASN A 718 -44.58 -13.70 -12.44
CA ASN A 718 -45.16 -15.05 -12.55
C ASN A 718 -46.12 -15.37 -11.39
N GLY A 719 -45.80 -14.90 -10.19
CA GLY A 719 -46.61 -14.96 -8.96
C GLY A 719 -47.38 -13.66 -8.70
N PRO A 720 -48.52 -13.72 -7.96
CA PRO A 720 -49.35 -12.54 -7.69
C PRO A 720 -48.92 -11.72 -6.46
N ASP A 721 -47.96 -12.22 -5.68
CA ASP A 721 -47.52 -11.62 -4.43
C ASP A 721 -46.38 -10.61 -4.69
N ALA A 722 -46.30 -9.56 -3.87
CA ALA A 722 -45.21 -8.58 -3.96
C ALA A 722 -43.95 -9.20 -3.36
N VAL A 723 -42.79 -8.91 -3.95
CA VAL A 723 -41.48 -9.36 -3.47
C VAL A 723 -40.40 -8.38 -3.87
N THR A 724 -39.31 -8.40 -3.12
CA THR A 724 -38.02 -7.79 -3.47
C THR A 724 -36.97 -8.90 -3.63
N VAL A 725 -35.83 -8.58 -4.24
CA VAL A 725 -34.65 -9.45 -4.23
C VAL A 725 -33.71 -8.98 -3.13
N GLU A 726 -33.41 -9.88 -2.21
CA GLU A 726 -32.44 -9.65 -1.13
C GLU A 726 -31.13 -10.36 -1.40
N PHE A 727 -30.02 -9.74 -0.98
CA PHE A 727 -28.68 -10.32 -1.03
C PHE A 727 -28.23 -10.70 0.38
N THR A 728 -27.98 -11.99 0.60
CA THR A 728 -27.42 -12.45 1.88
C THR A 728 -25.90 -12.35 1.92
N GLU A 729 -25.26 -12.33 0.76
CA GLU A 729 -23.80 -12.29 0.60
C GLU A 729 -23.45 -11.85 -0.82
N ILE A 730 -22.48 -10.94 -0.96
CA ILE A 730 -21.83 -10.55 -2.22
C ILE A 730 -20.33 -10.76 -2.01
N THR A 731 -19.68 -11.38 -2.99
CA THR A 731 -18.25 -11.71 -2.96
C THR A 731 -17.63 -11.37 -4.31
N SER A 732 -16.31 -11.36 -4.39
CA SER A 732 -15.58 -11.11 -5.64
C SER A 732 -15.97 -12.06 -6.79
N THR A 733 -16.47 -13.27 -6.49
CA THR A 733 -16.76 -14.30 -7.52
C THR A 733 -18.25 -14.58 -7.72
N GLY A 734 -19.14 -13.97 -6.93
CA GLY A 734 -20.56 -14.26 -7.00
C GLY A 734 -21.41 -13.64 -5.90
N ALA A 735 -22.71 -13.92 -5.95
CA ALA A 735 -23.69 -13.41 -4.99
C ALA A 735 -24.67 -14.52 -4.54
N SER A 736 -25.19 -14.38 -3.32
CA SER A 736 -26.27 -15.21 -2.78
C SER A 736 -27.52 -14.36 -2.61
N LEU A 737 -28.61 -14.75 -3.30
CA LEU A 737 -29.83 -13.97 -3.39
C LEU A 737 -31.10 -14.82 -3.27
N TYR A 738 -32.22 -14.20 -2.87
CA TYR A 738 -33.54 -14.83 -2.79
C TYR A 738 -34.68 -13.81 -2.94
N LEU A 739 -35.90 -14.31 -3.14
CA LEU A 739 -37.11 -13.48 -3.12
C LEU A 739 -37.70 -13.41 -1.72
N GLN A 740 -37.83 -12.21 -1.20
CA GLN A 740 -38.44 -11.96 0.10
C GLN A 740 -39.81 -11.30 -0.08
N GLU A 741 -40.82 -11.84 0.61
CA GLU A 741 -42.19 -11.32 0.62
C GLU A 741 -42.40 -10.34 1.79
N PRO A 742 -43.24 -9.30 1.62
CA PRO A 742 -43.64 -8.38 2.68
C PRO A 742 -44.26 -9.07 3.91
N PHE A 743 -44.34 -8.34 5.01
CA PHE A 743 -44.98 -8.85 6.22
C PHE A 743 -46.43 -9.32 5.99
N GLY A 744 -46.79 -10.45 6.58
CA GLY A 744 -48.16 -10.97 6.55
C GLY A 744 -48.48 -11.90 5.37
N TYR A 745 -47.52 -12.10 4.46
CA TYR A 745 -47.53 -13.15 3.44
C TYR A 745 -47.10 -14.51 4.05
N ASP A 746 -47.17 -15.59 3.27
CA ASP A 746 -46.89 -16.94 3.79
C ASP A 746 -45.42 -17.38 3.67
N GLY A 747 -44.58 -16.55 3.04
CA GLY A 747 -43.14 -16.76 2.85
C GLY A 747 -42.84 -17.76 1.74
N TRP A 748 -43.83 -18.18 0.96
CA TRP A 748 -43.69 -19.14 -0.14
C TRP A 748 -43.95 -18.45 -1.49
N HIS A 749 -42.88 -17.99 -2.14
CA HIS A 749 -43.03 -17.36 -3.44
C HIS A 749 -42.91 -18.33 -4.64
N THR A 750 -43.54 -17.97 -5.76
CA THR A 750 -43.37 -18.66 -7.06
C THR A 750 -42.05 -18.21 -7.70
N GLY A 751 -41.37 -19.11 -8.42
CA GLY A 751 -40.13 -18.76 -9.10
C GLY A 751 -40.28 -17.63 -10.13
N GLU A 752 -39.40 -16.64 -10.05
CA GLU A 752 -39.30 -15.50 -10.97
C GLU A 752 -37.95 -15.47 -11.68
N ASP A 753 -37.90 -14.86 -12.86
CA ASP A 753 -36.64 -14.56 -13.53
C ASP A 753 -36.19 -13.14 -13.15
N VAL A 754 -34.89 -12.94 -12.98
CA VAL A 754 -34.26 -11.61 -12.79
C VAL A 754 -33.03 -11.50 -13.69
N THR A 755 -32.66 -10.28 -14.05
CA THR A 755 -31.34 -9.97 -14.59
C THR A 755 -30.42 -9.68 -13.42
N LEU A 756 -29.27 -10.36 -13.35
CA LEU A 756 -28.20 -10.03 -12.44
C LEU A 756 -27.18 -9.19 -13.21
N LEU A 757 -27.00 -7.95 -12.80
CA LEU A 757 -25.99 -7.02 -13.29
C LEU A 757 -25.00 -6.78 -12.16
N THR A 758 -23.73 -7.07 -12.41
CA THR A 758 -22.61 -6.77 -11.50
C THR A 758 -21.73 -5.75 -12.18
N LEU A 759 -21.33 -4.73 -11.44
CA LEU A 759 -20.41 -3.69 -11.90
C LEU A 759 -19.34 -3.49 -10.82
N GLU A 760 -18.12 -3.26 -11.25
CA GLU A 760 -17.01 -2.80 -10.42
C GLU A 760 -17.28 -1.37 -9.94
N GLU A 761 -17.06 -1.10 -8.65
CA GLU A 761 -17.12 0.26 -8.10
C GLU A 761 -16.07 1.15 -8.78
N GLY A 762 -16.42 2.40 -9.11
CA GLY A 762 -15.50 3.31 -9.81
C GLY A 762 -16.20 4.28 -10.78
N VAL A 763 -15.37 5.10 -11.45
CA VAL A 763 -15.77 6.02 -12.51
C VAL A 763 -15.25 5.49 -13.84
N TRP A 764 -16.13 5.29 -14.81
CA TRP A 764 -15.84 4.55 -16.03
C TRP A 764 -16.27 5.32 -17.26
N GLU A 765 -15.37 5.41 -18.24
CA GLU A 765 -15.68 5.87 -19.60
C GLU A 765 -15.77 4.68 -20.56
N LEU A 766 -16.89 4.58 -21.27
CA LEU A 766 -17.10 3.53 -22.26
C LEU A 766 -16.58 3.98 -23.63
N ASP A 767 -16.28 3.02 -24.52
CA ASP A 767 -15.71 3.26 -25.87
C ASP A 767 -16.49 4.28 -26.73
N ASP A 768 -17.78 4.50 -26.44
CA ASP A 768 -18.62 5.46 -27.15
C ASP A 768 -18.68 6.86 -26.50
N GLY A 769 -17.92 7.07 -25.41
CA GLY A 769 -17.85 8.29 -24.61
C GLY A 769 -18.94 8.41 -23.55
N SER A 770 -19.69 7.34 -23.26
CA SER A 770 -20.67 7.34 -22.17
C SER A 770 -19.97 7.29 -20.81
N LEU A 771 -20.49 8.04 -19.84
CA LEU A 771 -19.96 8.08 -18.47
C LEU A 771 -20.81 7.21 -17.56
N LEU A 772 -20.17 6.33 -16.80
CA LEU A 772 -20.76 5.50 -15.78
C LEU A 772 -20.08 5.77 -14.44
N GLN A 773 -20.86 5.93 -13.38
CA GLN A 773 -20.36 5.94 -12.02
C GLN A 773 -21.08 4.88 -11.21
N VAL A 774 -20.31 4.07 -10.49
CA VAL A 774 -20.79 2.95 -9.67
C VAL A 774 -20.23 3.14 -8.27
N GLY A 775 -21.05 2.93 -7.25
CA GLY A 775 -20.55 2.97 -5.89
C GLY A 775 -21.51 2.42 -4.86
N THR A 776 -21.04 2.43 -3.62
CA THR A 776 -21.83 2.07 -2.45
C THR A 776 -22.01 3.25 -1.50
N THR A 777 -23.05 3.20 -0.67
CA THR A 777 -23.24 4.12 0.45
C THR A 777 -23.92 3.37 1.59
N THR A 778 -23.64 3.76 2.83
CA THR A 778 -24.29 3.15 4.00
C THR A 778 -25.55 3.92 4.38
N PHE A 779 -26.67 3.21 4.54
CA PHE A 779 -27.78 3.69 5.35
C PHE A 779 -27.43 3.41 6.82
N GLU A 780 -27.31 4.45 7.63
CA GLU A 780 -27.09 4.29 9.07
C GLU A 780 -28.40 3.95 9.80
N GLU A 781 -28.32 3.11 10.82
CA GLU A 781 -29.47 2.68 11.62
C GLU A 781 -30.33 3.89 12.05
N GLY A 782 -31.61 3.87 11.69
CA GLY A 782 -32.31 5.14 11.55
C GLY A 782 -33.78 5.04 11.21
N ALA A 783 -34.37 6.22 11.05
CA ALA A 783 -35.80 6.35 10.75
C ALA A 783 -36.07 6.04 9.28
N LEU A 784 -37.09 5.23 9.03
CA LEU A 784 -37.64 4.97 7.70
C LEU A 784 -38.13 6.26 7.02
N ASP A 785 -38.26 6.23 5.70
CA ASP A 785 -38.73 7.36 4.86
C ASP A 785 -37.91 8.67 5.01
N THR A 786 -36.74 8.61 5.66
CA THR A 786 -35.81 9.73 5.76
C THR A 786 -34.84 9.65 4.60
N PHE A 787 -34.76 10.72 3.81
CA PHE A 787 -33.91 10.74 2.61
C PHE A 787 -32.49 11.20 2.93
N HIS A 788 -31.53 10.43 2.44
CA HIS A 788 -30.09 10.65 2.48
C HIS A 788 -29.60 11.05 1.09
N GLU A 789 -28.65 11.97 1.00
CA GLU A 789 -28.10 12.46 -0.27
C GLU A 789 -26.82 11.69 -0.62
N VAL A 790 -26.64 11.41 -1.91
CA VAL A 790 -25.41 10.84 -2.49
C VAL A 790 -24.95 11.80 -3.57
N ALA A 791 -23.71 12.24 -3.49
CA ALA A 791 -23.05 13.03 -4.54
C ALA A 791 -22.33 12.09 -5.50
N PHE A 792 -22.35 12.45 -6.78
CA PHE A 792 -21.49 11.80 -7.78
C PHE A 792 -20.08 12.38 -7.69
N ALA A 793 -19.06 11.56 -7.96
CA ALA A 793 -17.67 12.01 -8.00
C ALA A 793 -17.48 13.01 -9.15
N GLU A 794 -18.03 12.69 -10.32
CA GLU A 794 -18.06 13.56 -11.49
C GLU A 794 -19.48 14.07 -11.80
N ALA A 795 -19.59 15.31 -12.24
CA ALA A 795 -20.87 15.85 -12.68
C ALA A 795 -21.19 15.39 -14.11
N PHE A 796 -22.37 14.79 -14.32
CA PHE A 796 -22.81 14.36 -15.65
C PHE A 796 -23.21 15.53 -16.57
N GLU A 797 -23.12 15.35 -17.88
CA GLU A 797 -23.57 16.36 -18.85
C GLU A 797 -25.10 16.47 -18.89
N ASP A 798 -25.79 15.33 -18.85
CA ASP A 798 -27.23 15.19 -18.74
C ASP A 798 -27.59 14.36 -17.50
N ILE A 799 -28.84 14.47 -17.01
CA ILE A 799 -29.28 13.70 -15.82
C ILE A 799 -29.12 12.19 -16.13
N PRO A 800 -28.35 11.42 -15.34
CA PRO A 800 -28.05 10.01 -15.61
C PRO A 800 -29.24 9.09 -15.32
N SER A 801 -29.27 7.92 -15.94
CA SER A 801 -30.16 6.82 -15.54
C SER A 801 -29.62 6.14 -14.28
N LEU A 802 -30.46 5.98 -13.26
CA LEU A 802 -30.07 5.46 -11.96
C LEU A 802 -30.56 4.01 -11.74
N LEU A 803 -29.69 3.18 -11.19
CA LEU A 803 -30.03 1.97 -10.46
C LEU A 803 -29.69 2.17 -8.98
N VAL A 804 -30.51 1.59 -8.09
CA VAL A 804 -30.26 1.59 -6.65
C VAL A 804 -30.84 0.31 -6.05
N GLN A 805 -30.06 -0.40 -5.24
CA GLN A 805 -30.51 -1.62 -4.57
C GLN A 805 -29.72 -1.86 -3.28
N ILE A 806 -30.40 -2.37 -2.26
CA ILE A 806 -29.77 -2.79 -1.00
C ILE A 806 -28.85 -3.98 -1.30
N GLN A 807 -27.64 -4.01 -0.73
CA GLN A 807 -26.58 -5.01 -0.96
C GLN A 807 -26.43 -6.00 0.21
N THR A 808 -27.08 -5.74 1.34
CA THR A 808 -27.02 -6.53 2.58
C THR A 808 -28.43 -6.86 3.09
N ASP A 809 -28.53 -7.89 3.93
CA ASP A 809 -29.77 -8.33 4.60
C ASP A 809 -29.46 -8.40 6.11
N ASN A 810 -29.11 -7.25 6.71
CA ASN A 810 -28.80 -7.17 8.14
C ASN A 810 -30.11 -7.18 8.95
N GLY A 811 -31.12 -6.49 8.43
CA GLY A 811 -32.48 -6.38 8.93
C GLY A 811 -33.20 -7.72 9.11
N SER A 812 -34.38 -7.67 9.72
CA SER A 812 -35.25 -8.87 9.81
C SER A 812 -36.66 -8.63 9.28
N HIS A 813 -36.89 -7.43 8.77
CA HIS A 813 -38.15 -6.95 8.23
C HIS A 813 -37.94 -6.69 6.76
N TRP A 814 -38.95 -7.01 5.96
CA TRP A 814 -38.93 -6.70 4.53
C TRP A 814 -38.73 -5.22 4.27
N GLU A 815 -37.76 -4.93 3.41
CA GLU A 815 -37.21 -3.63 3.11
C GLU A 815 -37.08 -3.41 1.61
N ILE A 816 -37.14 -2.14 1.22
CA ILE A 816 -36.82 -1.68 -0.12
C ILE A 816 -36.10 -0.34 -0.04
N VAL A 817 -35.24 -0.07 -1.01
CA VAL A 817 -34.68 1.26 -1.24
C VAL A 817 -35.49 2.02 -2.29
N ARG A 818 -35.75 3.29 -2.03
CA ARG A 818 -36.42 4.21 -2.95
C ARG A 818 -35.53 5.42 -3.18
N SER A 819 -35.50 5.92 -4.42
CA SER A 819 -34.75 7.14 -4.75
C SER A 819 -35.63 8.28 -5.25
N LYS A 820 -35.09 9.50 -5.18
CA LYS A 820 -35.68 10.72 -5.75
C LYS A 820 -34.60 11.75 -6.04
N ASP A 821 -35.03 12.88 -6.61
CA ASP A 821 -34.20 14.06 -6.80
C ASP A 821 -32.89 13.77 -7.58
N VAL A 822 -32.95 12.84 -8.55
CA VAL A 822 -31.83 12.54 -9.45
C VAL A 822 -31.51 13.77 -10.29
N SER A 823 -30.26 14.22 -10.19
CA SER A 823 -29.69 15.39 -10.86
C SER A 823 -28.37 15.03 -11.52
N GLU A 824 -27.75 15.99 -12.19
CA GLU A 824 -26.42 15.82 -12.81
C GLU A 824 -25.30 15.61 -11.77
N THR A 825 -25.53 15.95 -10.49
CA THR A 825 -24.49 15.91 -9.43
C THR A 825 -24.79 14.94 -8.30
N GLY A 826 -25.91 14.22 -8.35
CA GLY A 826 -26.27 13.28 -7.29
C GLY A 826 -27.76 12.93 -7.25
N PHE A 827 -28.14 12.16 -6.24
CA PHE A 827 -29.51 11.74 -5.97
C PHE A 827 -29.78 11.62 -4.46
N SER A 828 -31.02 11.33 -4.08
CA SER A 828 -31.34 10.96 -2.69
C SER A 828 -32.01 9.60 -2.60
N PHE A 829 -31.78 8.86 -1.51
CA PHE A 829 -32.40 7.56 -1.25
C PHE A 829 -33.01 7.47 0.16
N ALA A 830 -33.96 6.56 0.37
CA ALA A 830 -34.53 6.21 1.67
C ALA A 830 -34.90 4.72 1.71
N ILE A 831 -34.91 4.13 2.91
CA ILE A 831 -35.45 2.77 3.14
C ILE A 831 -36.93 2.85 3.51
N GLN A 832 -37.72 1.92 2.95
CA GLN A 832 -39.10 1.66 3.36
C GLN A 832 -39.26 0.19 3.76
N GLU A 833 -40.06 -0.05 4.81
CA GLU A 833 -40.51 -1.39 5.19
C GLU A 833 -42.00 -1.60 4.81
N SER A 834 -42.52 -2.81 5.05
CA SER A 834 -43.95 -3.12 4.89
C SER A 834 -44.84 -2.22 5.77
N GLU A 835 -45.94 -1.67 5.23
CA GLU A 835 -46.86 -0.79 5.97
C GLU A 835 -47.48 -1.45 7.23
N GLY A 836 -47.70 -2.76 7.16
CA GLY A 836 -48.28 -3.58 8.22
C GLY A 836 -47.29 -3.99 9.32
N GLN A 837 -45.99 -3.72 9.12
CA GLN A 837 -44.90 -3.98 10.05
C GLN A 837 -43.86 -2.87 9.95
N SER A 838 -44.23 -1.66 10.34
CA SER A 838 -43.28 -0.56 10.53
C SER A 838 -43.28 -0.11 11.98
N ASP A 839 -42.09 -0.02 12.59
CA ASP A 839 -41.86 0.64 13.87
C ASP A 839 -41.10 1.97 13.72
N ASP A 840 -41.11 2.52 12.50
CA ASP A 840 -40.39 3.73 12.06
C ASP A 840 -38.86 3.64 12.26
N TRP A 841 -38.27 2.43 12.24
CA TRP A 841 -36.85 2.23 12.45
C TRP A 841 -36.30 1.02 11.68
N HIS A 842 -35.08 1.13 11.14
CA HIS A 842 -34.37 0.03 10.48
C HIS A 842 -32.89 0.03 10.86
N MET A 843 -32.22 -1.12 10.76
CA MET A 843 -30.79 -1.21 11.04
C MET A 843 -29.95 -0.77 9.84
N SER A 844 -28.63 -0.67 10.03
CA SER A 844 -27.75 -0.21 8.95
C SER A 844 -27.71 -1.22 7.80
N GLU A 845 -27.74 -0.72 6.57
CA GLU A 845 -27.64 -1.51 5.33
C GLU A 845 -26.69 -0.83 4.33
N VAL A 846 -26.02 -1.63 3.49
CA VAL A 846 -25.25 -1.12 2.36
C VAL A 846 -26.19 -0.93 1.16
N ILE A 847 -26.10 0.23 0.51
CA ILE A 847 -26.90 0.58 -0.66
C ILE A 847 -25.94 0.71 -1.84
N GLY A 848 -26.12 -0.12 -2.85
CA GLY A 848 -25.41 -0.06 -4.12
C GLY A 848 -26.16 0.84 -5.10
N TRP A 849 -25.42 1.64 -5.87
CA TRP A 849 -25.98 2.51 -6.89
C TRP A 849 -25.11 2.53 -8.16
N ALA A 850 -25.74 2.75 -9.30
CA ALA A 850 -25.07 2.94 -10.58
C ALA A 850 -25.79 4.03 -11.38
N ALA A 851 -25.05 5.01 -11.86
CA ALA A 851 -25.56 6.15 -12.62
C ALA A 851 -24.85 6.22 -13.98
N LEU A 852 -25.61 6.19 -15.07
CA LEU A 852 -25.06 6.24 -16.42
C LEU A 852 -25.67 7.38 -17.24
N ASP A 853 -24.80 8.21 -17.80
CA ASP A 853 -25.14 9.18 -18.84
C ASP A 853 -24.63 8.67 -20.20
N ALA A 854 -25.56 8.48 -21.13
CA ALA A 854 -25.24 7.89 -22.43
C ALA A 854 -24.87 8.99 -23.43
N ALA A 855 -23.72 8.86 -24.08
CA ALA A 855 -23.28 9.82 -25.10
C ALA A 855 -24.28 9.92 -26.28
N SER A 856 -24.99 8.83 -26.56
CA SER A 856 -26.05 8.79 -27.57
C SER A 856 -27.40 9.28 -27.01
N SER A 857 -28.03 10.21 -27.73
CA SER A 857 -29.41 10.66 -27.45
C SER A 857 -30.50 9.58 -27.54
N SER A 858 -30.21 8.39 -28.09
CA SER A 858 -31.12 7.23 -28.05
C SER A 858 -30.96 6.38 -26.79
N GLY A 859 -29.94 6.68 -25.99
CA GLY A 859 -29.54 5.89 -24.83
C GLY A 859 -28.84 4.57 -25.19
N VAL A 860 -28.56 4.29 -26.47
CA VAL A 860 -27.80 3.10 -26.87
C VAL A 860 -26.34 3.31 -26.50
N VAL A 861 -25.77 2.31 -25.83
CA VAL A 861 -24.44 2.31 -25.24
C VAL A 861 -23.67 1.06 -25.69
N ASP A 862 -22.39 1.22 -26.02
CA ASP A 862 -21.47 0.13 -26.37
C ASP A 862 -20.65 -0.31 -25.16
N TRP A 863 -20.82 -1.56 -24.71
CA TRP A 863 -20.05 -2.17 -23.60
C TRP A 863 -19.05 -3.21 -24.13
N GLY A 864 -18.45 -2.93 -25.28
CA GLY A 864 -17.53 -3.83 -25.98
C GLY A 864 -18.26 -4.91 -26.77
N ASP A 865 -18.34 -6.13 -26.23
CA ASP A 865 -19.02 -7.26 -26.90
C ASP A 865 -20.54 -7.29 -26.66
N VAL A 866 -21.06 -6.41 -25.78
CA VAL A 866 -22.49 -6.33 -25.42
C VAL A 866 -23.04 -4.93 -25.74
N THR A 867 -24.04 -4.85 -26.60
CA THR A 867 -24.80 -3.59 -26.76
C THR A 867 -25.89 -3.47 -25.69
N ALA A 868 -26.05 -2.28 -25.10
CA ALA A 868 -27.12 -1.99 -24.15
C ALA A 868 -27.87 -0.68 -24.45
N GLN A 869 -28.98 -0.47 -23.76
CA GLN A 869 -29.69 0.81 -23.74
C GLN A 869 -29.90 1.28 -22.30
N SER A 870 -29.39 2.46 -21.98
CA SER A 870 -29.80 3.26 -20.83
C SER A 870 -31.12 3.97 -21.13
N PHE A 871 -32.10 3.82 -20.23
CA PHE A 871 -33.45 4.31 -20.49
C PHE A 871 -34.14 4.90 -19.27
N LYS A 872 -35.10 5.80 -19.55
CA LYS A 872 -36.03 6.38 -18.58
C LYS A 872 -37.44 6.38 -19.16
N THR A 873 -38.43 5.94 -18.39
CA THR A 873 -39.83 5.90 -18.85
C THR A 873 -40.53 7.26 -18.77
N GLY A 874 -39.98 8.22 -18.03
CA GLY A 874 -40.75 9.33 -17.47
C GLY A 874 -41.70 8.85 -16.37
N THR A 875 -42.32 9.78 -15.65
CA THR A 875 -43.36 9.51 -14.63
C THR A 875 -44.63 8.89 -15.24
N ALA A 876 -44.66 7.57 -15.42
CA ALA A 876 -45.68 6.87 -16.20
C ALA A 876 -46.10 5.51 -15.63
N VAL A 877 -45.24 4.83 -14.87
CA VAL A 877 -45.47 3.45 -14.40
C VAL A 877 -46.35 3.46 -13.16
N THR A 878 -47.45 2.71 -13.18
CA THR A 878 -48.38 2.58 -12.04
C THR A 878 -48.51 1.10 -11.62
N ASP A 879 -49.49 0.81 -10.78
CA ASP A 879 -50.02 -0.52 -10.47
C ASP A 879 -50.50 -1.37 -11.66
N ALA A 880 -50.59 -0.77 -12.86
CA ALA A 880 -50.99 -1.43 -14.09
C ALA A 880 -49.80 -1.61 -15.07
N PRO A 881 -49.75 -2.72 -15.83
CA PRO A 881 -48.71 -2.96 -16.83
C PRO A 881 -48.56 -1.78 -17.81
N THR A 882 -47.40 -1.14 -17.74
CA THR A 882 -47.06 0.08 -18.49
C THR A 882 -45.98 -0.24 -19.53
N PRO A 883 -46.25 -0.07 -20.83
CA PRO A 883 -45.31 -0.47 -21.88
C PRO A 883 -44.18 0.54 -22.06
N PHE A 884 -42.96 0.05 -22.19
CA PHE A 884 -41.78 0.77 -22.67
C PHE A 884 -41.11 -0.04 -23.78
N SER A 885 -40.91 0.56 -24.96
CA SER A 885 -40.26 -0.11 -26.10
C SER A 885 -38.79 0.29 -26.17
N PHE A 886 -37.91 -0.69 -26.25
CA PHE A 886 -36.48 -0.49 -26.44
C PHE A 886 -36.15 -0.19 -27.91
N GLU A 887 -34.94 0.28 -28.17
CA GLU A 887 -34.42 0.48 -29.52
C GLU A 887 -34.22 -0.88 -30.25
N GLU A 888 -34.25 -0.86 -31.58
CA GLU A 888 -34.13 -2.10 -32.40
C GLU A 888 -32.77 -2.78 -32.21
N GLU A 889 -31.74 -2.00 -31.87
CA GLU A 889 -30.36 -2.41 -31.59
C GLU A 889 -30.26 -3.37 -30.40
N ILE A 890 -31.13 -3.23 -29.40
CA ILE A 890 -31.17 -4.08 -28.19
C ILE A 890 -31.81 -5.45 -28.50
N GLY A 891 -32.42 -5.57 -29.67
CA GLY A 891 -33.03 -6.78 -30.14
C GLY A 891 -34.32 -7.10 -29.40
N THR A 892 -34.63 -8.40 -29.32
CA THR A 892 -36.00 -8.85 -29.09
C THR A 892 -36.22 -9.67 -27.82
N ALA A 893 -35.16 -9.85 -27.02
CA ALA A 893 -35.20 -10.56 -25.75
C ALA A 893 -34.12 -10.03 -24.78
N PRO A 894 -34.10 -8.71 -24.50
CA PRO A 894 -33.08 -8.14 -23.62
C PRO A 894 -33.10 -8.68 -22.21
N LEU A 895 -31.95 -8.59 -21.55
CA LEU A 895 -31.83 -8.64 -20.10
C LEU A 895 -32.04 -7.23 -19.56
N VAL A 896 -33.04 -7.04 -18.72
CA VAL A 896 -33.43 -5.71 -18.20
C VAL A 896 -33.05 -5.64 -16.73
N SER A 897 -32.21 -4.67 -16.37
CA SER A 897 -31.97 -4.23 -14.99
C SER A 897 -32.59 -2.85 -14.79
N ALA A 898 -33.52 -2.69 -13.84
CA ALA A 898 -34.25 -1.43 -13.66
C ALA A 898 -34.87 -1.28 -12.27
N VAL A 899 -35.14 -0.03 -11.88
CA VAL A 899 -35.72 0.35 -10.57
C VAL A 899 -36.74 1.49 -10.71
N LEU A 900 -37.52 1.73 -9.66
CA LEU A 900 -38.29 2.97 -9.51
C LEU A 900 -37.32 4.08 -9.08
N SER A 901 -37.07 5.05 -9.97
CA SER A 901 -36.10 6.14 -9.76
C SER A 901 -36.74 7.47 -9.38
N SER A 902 -37.96 7.40 -8.83
CA SER A 902 -38.69 8.55 -8.31
C SER A 902 -39.53 8.14 -7.11
N PHE A 903 -39.95 9.14 -6.33
CA PHE A 903 -40.82 8.97 -5.18
C PHE A 903 -42.07 9.84 -5.32
N SER A 904 -43.14 9.28 -5.91
CA SER A 904 -44.41 9.98 -6.15
C SER A 904 -45.55 9.52 -5.24
N GLY A 905 -45.47 8.30 -4.68
CA GLY A 905 -46.40 7.76 -3.67
C GLY A 905 -45.67 7.37 -2.39
N SER A 906 -46.31 7.52 -1.23
CA SER A 906 -45.71 7.12 0.06
C SER A 906 -45.69 5.62 0.28
N ASP A 907 -46.58 4.91 -0.40
CA ASP A 907 -46.85 3.51 -0.11
C ASP A 907 -45.72 2.65 -0.72
N PRO A 908 -45.14 1.69 0.04
CA PRO A 908 -44.02 0.86 -0.42
C PRO A 908 -44.37 0.07 -1.68
N ALA A 909 -43.56 0.23 -2.72
CA ALA A 909 -43.75 -0.45 -4.00
C ALA A 909 -42.42 -0.90 -4.60
N THR A 910 -42.43 -2.09 -5.22
CA THR A 910 -41.29 -2.66 -5.95
C THR A 910 -41.54 -2.61 -7.46
N LEU A 911 -40.49 -2.54 -8.27
CA LEU A 911 -40.64 -2.67 -9.71
C LEU A 911 -40.77 -4.15 -10.11
N ARG A 912 -41.76 -4.45 -10.95
CA ARG A 912 -41.99 -5.80 -11.49
C ARG A 912 -42.11 -5.77 -13.02
N LEU A 913 -41.74 -6.88 -13.66
CA LEU A 913 -41.85 -7.06 -15.11
C LEU A 913 -42.99 -8.04 -15.45
N ASP A 914 -44.12 -7.54 -15.95
CA ASP A 914 -45.31 -8.34 -16.29
C ASP A 914 -45.11 -9.19 -17.56
N ASP A 915 -44.53 -8.59 -18.60
CA ASP A 915 -44.27 -9.25 -19.87
C ASP A 915 -43.12 -8.56 -20.61
N LEU A 916 -42.48 -9.29 -21.52
CA LEU A 916 -41.51 -8.79 -22.48
C LEU A 916 -41.97 -9.18 -23.88
N ALA A 917 -42.79 -8.32 -24.48
CA ALA A 917 -43.36 -8.58 -25.79
C ALA A 917 -42.34 -8.30 -26.90
N ASN A 918 -42.33 -9.16 -27.92
CA ASN A 918 -41.43 -9.08 -29.06
C ASN A 918 -42.25 -8.88 -30.35
N ASP A 919 -41.99 -7.79 -31.09
CA ASP A 919 -42.68 -7.49 -32.35
C ASP A 919 -41.95 -7.99 -33.61
N GLY A 920 -40.78 -8.59 -33.43
CA GLY A 920 -39.88 -9.12 -34.45
C GLY A 920 -38.68 -8.22 -34.76
N LEU A 921 -38.65 -6.99 -34.23
CA LEU A 921 -37.55 -6.03 -34.38
C LEU A 921 -37.04 -5.56 -33.02
N ALA A 922 -37.94 -5.18 -32.11
CA ALA A 922 -37.59 -4.70 -30.78
C ALA A 922 -38.44 -5.38 -29.70
N ALA A 923 -37.94 -5.35 -28.46
CA ALA A 923 -38.70 -5.76 -27.28
C ALA A 923 -39.47 -4.58 -26.65
N THR A 924 -40.61 -4.89 -26.03
CA THR A 924 -41.39 -3.96 -25.21
C THR A 924 -41.60 -4.57 -23.84
N ALA A 925 -40.98 -3.96 -22.82
CA ALA A 925 -41.17 -4.32 -21.42
C ALA A 925 -42.49 -3.74 -20.90
N PHE A 926 -43.18 -4.49 -20.05
CA PHE A 926 -44.39 -4.04 -19.34
C PHE A 926 -44.09 -3.93 -17.85
N PHE A 927 -43.71 -2.73 -17.42
CA PHE A 927 -43.37 -2.44 -16.03
C PHE A 927 -44.61 -2.23 -15.16
N VAL A 928 -44.53 -2.67 -13.91
CA VAL A 928 -45.57 -2.50 -12.89
C VAL A 928 -44.90 -2.02 -11.61
N ALA A 929 -45.37 -0.92 -11.03
CA ALA A 929 -45.03 -0.55 -9.67
C ALA A 929 -45.95 -1.33 -8.72
N HIS A 930 -45.45 -2.40 -8.13
CA HIS A 930 -46.22 -3.36 -7.37
C HIS A 930 -46.18 -3.00 -5.88
N GLU A 931 -47.25 -2.33 -5.45
CA GLU A 931 -47.51 -2.03 -4.05
C GLU A 931 -47.87 -3.29 -3.25
N GLU A 932 -47.44 -3.32 -2.00
CA GLU A 932 -47.67 -4.42 -1.07
C GLU A 932 -49.06 -4.33 -0.37
N LYS A 933 -49.49 -5.35 0.39
CA LYS A 933 -50.87 -5.47 0.95
C LYS A 933 -50.93 -5.78 2.44
N SER A 934 -49.86 -5.50 3.18
CA SER A 934 -49.69 -5.89 4.57
C SER A 934 -50.59 -5.06 5.50
N LEU A 935 -50.82 -3.78 5.19
CA LEU A 935 -51.75 -2.92 5.95
C LEU A 935 -53.18 -3.01 5.45
N ASP A 936 -53.40 -2.95 4.14
CA ASP A 936 -54.73 -3.10 3.55
C ASP A 936 -54.74 -3.80 2.16
N SER A 937 -55.88 -3.76 1.45
CA SER A 937 -56.06 -4.54 0.19
C SER A 937 -55.94 -3.68 -1.07
N GLU A 938 -55.63 -2.41 -0.89
CA GLU A 938 -55.36 -1.42 -1.93
C GLU A 938 -54.00 -1.74 -2.58
N ILE A 939 -53.83 -1.29 -3.81
CA ILE A 939 -52.61 -1.51 -4.65
C ILE A 939 -52.44 -0.37 -5.66
N ILE A 940 -53.21 0.71 -5.54
CA ILE A 940 -53.26 1.78 -6.52
C ILE A 940 -52.08 2.69 -6.25
N HIS A 941 -50.99 2.46 -6.97
CA HIS A 941 -49.82 3.31 -6.87
C HIS A 941 -49.89 4.54 -7.78
N LEU A 942 -49.31 5.65 -7.33
CA LEU A 942 -49.14 6.83 -8.17
C LEU A 942 -48.12 6.54 -9.28
N ALA A 943 -48.25 7.25 -10.41
CA ALA A 943 -47.33 7.08 -11.52
C ALA A 943 -45.92 7.51 -11.12
N GLU A 944 -44.93 6.68 -11.46
CA GLU A 944 -43.51 6.88 -11.16
C GLU A 944 -42.63 6.69 -12.39
N GLU A 945 -41.42 7.21 -12.31
CA GLU A 945 -40.36 7.00 -13.28
C GLU A 945 -39.61 5.70 -13.00
N VAL A 946 -39.36 4.95 -14.07
CA VAL A 946 -38.45 3.81 -14.08
C VAL A 946 -37.23 4.18 -14.90
N SER A 947 -36.05 3.92 -14.36
CA SER A 947 -34.78 3.97 -15.09
C SER A 947 -34.01 2.67 -14.96
N GLY A 948 -33.13 2.41 -15.92
CA GLY A 948 -32.27 1.24 -15.91
C GLY A 948 -31.58 0.99 -17.23
N PHE A 949 -31.05 -0.23 -17.37
CA PHE A 949 -30.26 -0.71 -18.50
C PHE A 949 -30.90 -1.95 -19.11
N ALA A 950 -30.93 -2.02 -20.43
CA ALA A 950 -31.41 -3.18 -21.19
C ALA A 950 -30.31 -3.69 -22.12
N PHE A 951 -29.79 -4.89 -21.84
CA PHE A 951 -28.67 -5.51 -22.54
C PHE A 951 -29.16 -6.49 -23.59
N GLU A 952 -28.54 -6.50 -24.77
CA GLU A 952 -28.95 -7.39 -25.87
C GLU A 952 -28.76 -8.88 -25.55
N ALA A 953 -27.80 -9.20 -24.69
CA ALA A 953 -27.42 -10.56 -24.30
C ALA A 953 -26.72 -10.57 -22.93
N ALA A 954 -26.47 -11.78 -22.40
CA ALA A 954 -25.54 -11.97 -21.29
C ALA A 954 -24.09 -11.86 -21.80
N GLY A 955 -23.19 -11.40 -20.94
CA GLY A 955 -21.77 -11.28 -21.25
C GLY A 955 -21.02 -10.42 -20.24
N LEU A 956 -19.73 -10.30 -20.48
CA LEU A 956 -18.85 -9.36 -19.79
C LEU A 956 -19.02 -7.97 -20.41
N LEU A 957 -18.89 -6.95 -19.58
CA LEU A 957 -19.00 -5.54 -19.92
C LEU A 957 -17.62 -4.92 -19.78
N THR A 958 -17.20 -4.14 -20.77
CA THR A 958 -15.88 -3.50 -20.75
C THR A 958 -15.99 -1.97 -20.81
N ALA A 959 -15.09 -1.31 -20.09
CA ALA A 959 -14.90 0.14 -20.11
C ALA A 959 -13.45 0.47 -19.74
N SER A 960 -13.07 1.74 -19.83
CA SER A 960 -11.80 2.23 -19.28
C SER A 960 -12.11 2.95 -17.97
N GLU A 961 -11.36 2.63 -16.92
CA GLU A 961 -11.46 3.38 -15.67
C GLU A 961 -10.95 4.81 -15.92
N LEU A 962 -11.76 5.80 -15.57
CA LEU A 962 -11.25 7.16 -15.47
C LEU A 962 -10.53 7.22 -14.14
N GLY A 963 -9.20 7.33 -14.19
CA GLY A 963 -8.40 7.69 -13.02
C GLY A 963 -9.07 8.90 -12.39
N VAL A 964 -9.67 8.72 -11.22
CA VAL A 964 -10.17 9.84 -10.45
C VAL A 964 -8.91 10.56 -10.03
N ASP A 965 -8.62 11.63 -10.75
CA ASP A 965 -7.65 12.62 -10.35
C ASP A 965 -8.12 13.05 -8.95
N ASP A 966 -7.50 12.55 -7.88
CA ASP A 966 -7.57 13.21 -6.56
C ASP A 966 -6.95 14.63 -6.63
N LEU A 967 -6.50 15.07 -7.82
CA LEU A 967 -6.16 16.43 -8.19
C LEU A 967 -7.35 17.23 -8.75
N VAL A 968 -8.48 17.33 -8.03
CA VAL A 968 -9.47 18.40 -8.34
C VAL A 968 -9.20 19.63 -7.48
N PHE A 969 -8.33 20.50 -7.99
CA PHE A 969 -8.26 21.90 -7.59
C PHE A 969 -9.61 22.61 -7.72
N VAL A 970 -10.25 23.01 -6.61
CA VAL A 970 -11.13 24.21 -6.54
C VAL A 970 -10.99 25.00 -5.25
#